data_AF-Q546A8-F1
#
_entry.id   AF-Q546A8-F1
#
_cell.length_a   1.000
_cell.length_b   1.000
_cell.length_c   1.000
_cell.angle_alpha   90.00
_cell.angle_beta   90.00
_cell.angle_gamma   90.00
#
_symmetry.space_group_name_H-M   'P 1'
#
loop_
_entity.id
_entity.type
_entity.pdbx_description
1 polymer ?
#
loop_
_entity_poly.entity_id
_entity_poly.type
_entity_poly.pdbx_seq_one_letter_code
_entity_poly.pdbx_strand_id
1 'polypeptide(L)'
;MISARPWLLYLSVIQAFTTEAQPAESLHTEVPENYGGNFPFYILKLPLPLGRDEGHIVLSGDSNTADQNTFAVDTDSGFLVATRTLDREEKAEYQLQVTLESEDGRILWGPQLVTVHVKDENDQVPQFSQAIYRAQLSQGTRPGVPFLFLEASDGDAPGTANSDLRFHILSQSPPQPLPDMFQLDPHLGALALSPSGSTSLDHALEETYQLLVQVKDMGDQPSGHQAIATVEISIVENSWAPLEPVHLAENLKVVYPHSIAQVHWSGGDVHYQLESQPPGPFDVDTEGMLHVTMELDREAQAEYQLQVRAQNSHGEDYAEPLELQVVVMDENDNAPVCSPHDPTVNIPELSPPGTEIARLSAEDLDAPGSPNSHIVYQLLSPEPEEGAENKAFELDPTSGSVTLGTAPLHAGQSILLQVLAVDLAGSESGLSSTCEVTVMVTDVNNHAPEFINSQIGPVTLPEDVKPGALVATLMATDADLEPAFRLMDFAIEEGDPEGIFDLSWEPDSDHVQLRLRKNLSYEAAPDHKVVVVVSNIEELVGPGPGPAATATVTILVERVVAPLKLDQESYETSIPVSTPAGSLLLTIQPSDPMSRTLRFSLVNDSEGWLCIKEVSGEVHTAQSLQGAQPGDTYTVLVEAQDTDKPGLSTSATVVIHFLKASPVPALTLSAGPSRHLCTPRQDYGVVVSGVSEDPDLANRNGPYSFALGPNPTVQRDWRLQPLNDSHAYLTLALHWVEPGEYMVPVVVHHDTHMWQLQVKVIVCRCNVEGQCMRKVGRMKGMPTKLSAVGVLLGTLAAIGFILILVFTHLALARKDLDQPADSVPLKAAV
;
A
#
# COMPACT_ATOMS: atom_id res chain seq x y z
N MET A 1 29.52 96.70 -41.91
CA MET A 1 30.15 95.96 -43.03
C MET A 1 29.20 94.81 -43.34
N ILE A 2 28.47 94.69 -44.45
CA ILE A 2 28.67 94.97 -45.88
C ILE A 2 27.24 95.21 -46.44
N SER A 3 26.81 96.42 -46.80
CA SER A 3 26.83 97.07 -48.13
C SER A 3 26.30 96.23 -49.31
N ALA A 4 25.17 96.62 -49.90
CA ALA A 4 25.11 97.08 -51.30
C ALA A 4 23.68 97.51 -51.70
N ARG A 5 23.61 98.74 -52.19
CA ARG A 5 22.53 99.42 -52.94
C ARG A 5 22.83 99.23 -54.46
N PRO A 6 22.12 99.88 -55.40
CA PRO A 6 20.76 99.66 -55.94
C PRO A 6 20.82 99.47 -57.48
N TRP A 7 19.73 99.30 -58.25
CA TRP A 7 19.67 99.76 -59.67
C TRP A 7 18.22 100.01 -60.11
N LEU A 8 18.01 101.23 -60.65
CA LEU A 8 16.87 101.65 -61.47
C LEU A 8 17.05 101.13 -62.91
N LEU A 9 15.96 100.82 -63.62
CA LEU A 9 15.81 101.15 -65.04
C LEU A 9 14.35 101.02 -65.53
N TYR A 10 13.97 102.05 -66.28
CA TYR A 10 12.75 102.23 -67.07
C TYR A 10 12.53 101.15 -68.14
N LEU A 11 11.27 100.77 -68.39
CA LEU A 11 10.76 100.63 -69.76
C LEU A 11 9.23 100.70 -69.82
N SER A 12 8.79 101.66 -70.62
CA SER A 12 7.44 101.99 -71.05
C SER A 12 6.79 100.88 -71.89
N VAL A 13 5.52 100.56 -71.62
CA VAL A 13 4.59 100.01 -72.61
C VAL A 13 3.36 100.91 -72.64
N ILE A 14 3.13 101.54 -73.79
CA ILE A 14 1.89 102.21 -74.14
C ILE A 14 0.92 101.10 -74.55
N GLN A 15 -0.17 100.91 -73.80
CA GLN A 15 -1.38 100.30 -74.33
C GLN A 15 -2.60 101.14 -73.95
N ALA A 16 -3.10 101.79 -75.00
CA ALA A 16 -4.46 102.19 -75.30
C ALA A 16 -5.48 102.28 -74.15
N PHE A 17 -5.94 103.52 -73.97
CA PHE A 17 -7.18 103.91 -73.32
C PHE A 17 -8.37 103.00 -73.69
N THR A 18 -8.93 102.36 -72.69
CA THR A 18 -10.37 102.12 -72.58
C THR A 18 -10.87 102.93 -71.40
N THR A 19 -11.79 103.85 -71.67
CA THR A 19 -12.50 104.65 -70.68
C THR A 19 -13.37 103.75 -69.81
N GLU A 20 -12.87 103.36 -68.65
CA GLU A 20 -13.65 102.87 -67.52
C GLU A 20 -13.65 103.93 -66.43
N ALA A 21 -14.84 104.27 -65.93
CA ALA A 21 -15.05 105.24 -64.88
C ALA A 21 -14.30 104.83 -63.61
N GLN A 22 -13.43 105.71 -63.09
CA GLN A 22 -12.84 105.54 -61.77
C GLN A 22 -13.97 105.49 -60.72
N PRO A 23 -13.96 104.52 -59.78
CA PRO A 23 -14.81 104.60 -58.60
C PRO A 23 -14.37 105.80 -57.75
N ALA A 24 -15.33 106.53 -57.16
CA ALA A 24 -15.04 107.66 -56.28
C ALA A 24 -14.13 107.20 -55.12
N GLU A 25 -12.97 107.85 -54.94
CA GLU A 25 -12.08 107.58 -53.80
C GLU A 25 -12.83 107.84 -52.49
N SER A 26 -12.94 106.84 -51.62
CA SER A 26 -13.46 107.02 -50.26
C SER A 26 -12.54 107.96 -49.48
N LEU A 27 -13.11 108.94 -48.79
CA LEU A 27 -12.36 109.86 -47.94
C LEU A 27 -12.27 109.29 -46.52
N HIS A 28 -11.09 109.35 -45.92
CA HIS A 28 -10.84 108.87 -44.56
C HIS A 28 -10.25 110.00 -43.72
N THR A 29 -10.68 110.10 -42.47
CA THR A 29 -10.16 111.08 -41.52
C THR A 29 -10.16 110.51 -40.11
N GLU A 30 -9.17 110.93 -39.33
CA GLU A 30 -9.01 110.51 -37.94
C GLU A 30 -9.23 111.71 -37.02
N VAL A 31 -10.05 111.56 -35.99
CA VAL A 31 -10.41 112.63 -35.05
C VAL A 31 -10.24 112.11 -33.63
N PRO A 32 -9.44 112.75 -32.76
CA PRO A 32 -9.37 112.36 -31.35
C PRO A 32 -10.74 112.52 -30.68
N GLU A 33 -11.11 111.56 -29.84
CA GLU A 33 -12.28 111.68 -28.99
C GLU A 33 -12.13 112.79 -27.95
N ASN A 34 -13.24 113.13 -27.28
CA ASN A 34 -13.25 114.08 -26.17
C ASN A 34 -12.57 115.43 -26.47
N TYR A 35 -12.53 115.81 -27.75
CA TYR A 35 -11.86 117.02 -28.21
C TYR A 35 -12.32 118.26 -27.44
N GLY A 36 -11.41 118.86 -26.66
CA GLY A 36 -11.71 119.94 -25.71
C GLY A 36 -11.92 121.35 -26.31
N GLY A 37 -12.13 121.46 -27.62
CA GLY A 37 -12.37 122.74 -28.30
C GLY A 37 -13.86 123.12 -28.41
N ASN A 38 -14.13 124.30 -28.98
CA ASN A 38 -15.50 124.75 -29.21
C ASN A 38 -16.13 124.02 -30.41
N PHE A 39 -17.36 123.54 -30.26
CA PHE A 39 -18.16 123.03 -31.37
C PHE A 39 -18.84 124.17 -32.15
N PRO A 40 -19.00 124.06 -33.49
CA PRO A 40 -18.70 122.89 -34.32
C PRO A 40 -17.20 122.72 -34.63
N PHE A 41 -16.70 121.48 -34.59
CA PHE A 41 -15.30 121.12 -34.86
C PHE A 41 -15.13 120.75 -36.33
N TYR A 42 -14.27 121.46 -37.06
CA TYR A 42 -14.04 121.26 -38.49
C TYR A 42 -13.09 120.09 -38.75
N ILE A 43 -13.60 119.01 -39.35
CA ILE A 43 -12.87 117.76 -39.54
C ILE A 43 -12.18 117.73 -40.90
N LEU A 44 -12.96 117.72 -41.97
CA LEU A 44 -12.47 117.46 -43.32
C LEU A 44 -13.15 118.38 -44.34
N LYS A 45 -12.37 119.04 -45.18
CA LYS A 45 -12.90 119.83 -46.29
C LYS A 45 -13.37 118.90 -47.41
N LEU A 46 -14.67 118.90 -47.71
CA LEU A 46 -15.24 118.05 -48.76
C LEU A 46 -14.96 118.67 -50.15
N PRO A 47 -14.63 117.86 -51.17
CA PRO A 47 -14.34 118.30 -52.54
C PRO A 47 -15.63 118.61 -53.32
N LEU A 48 -16.47 119.50 -52.78
CA LEU A 48 -17.73 119.91 -53.39
C LEU A 48 -17.49 120.79 -54.63
N PRO A 49 -18.26 120.62 -55.72
CA PRO A 49 -18.11 121.42 -56.94
C PRO A 49 -18.42 122.92 -56.70
N LEU A 50 -17.65 123.81 -57.34
CA LEU A 50 -17.76 125.27 -57.20
C LEU A 50 -18.97 125.81 -57.98
N GLY A 51 -20.12 125.95 -57.31
CA GLY A 51 -21.33 126.58 -57.83
C GLY A 51 -22.53 126.25 -56.93
N ARG A 52 -22.81 127.11 -55.93
CA ARG A 52 -23.59 126.77 -54.72
C ARG A 52 -25.09 127.08 -54.75
N ASP A 53 -25.64 127.50 -55.88
CA ASP A 53 -27.02 128.04 -55.90
C ASP A 53 -28.08 127.02 -56.38
N GLU A 54 -27.75 125.74 -56.60
CA GLU A 54 -28.68 124.76 -57.20
C GLU A 54 -29.02 123.53 -56.34
N GLY A 55 -28.57 123.43 -55.09
CA GLY A 55 -28.89 122.29 -54.24
C GLY A 55 -28.50 122.40 -52.75
N HIS A 56 -29.00 121.46 -51.96
CA HIS A 56 -28.71 121.28 -50.53
C HIS A 56 -27.90 120.00 -50.29
N ILE A 57 -27.03 120.02 -49.27
CA ILE A 57 -26.17 118.87 -48.94
C ILE A 57 -26.94 117.95 -48.00
N VAL A 58 -27.05 116.67 -48.37
CA VAL A 58 -27.68 115.63 -47.57
C VAL A 58 -26.60 114.69 -47.05
N LEU A 59 -26.56 114.55 -45.73
CA LEU A 59 -25.71 113.59 -45.02
C LEU A 59 -26.58 112.39 -44.61
N SER A 60 -26.20 111.20 -45.07
CA SER A 60 -26.81 109.94 -44.65
C SER A 60 -25.75 109.07 -44.01
N GLY A 61 -26.05 108.41 -42.89
CA GLY A 61 -25.12 107.55 -42.17
C GLY A 61 -25.74 106.19 -41.87
N ASP A 62 -24.99 105.32 -41.21
CA ASP A 62 -25.43 103.96 -40.87
C ASP A 62 -26.64 103.96 -39.92
N SER A 63 -27.83 103.84 -40.51
CA SER A 63 -29.10 103.30 -39.96
C SER A 63 -29.69 103.86 -38.65
N ASN A 64 -29.02 104.73 -37.88
CA ASN A 64 -29.55 105.30 -36.65
C ASN A 64 -29.76 106.82 -36.76
N THR A 65 -30.95 107.30 -36.34
CA THR A 65 -31.31 108.73 -36.37
C THR A 65 -30.44 109.61 -35.47
N ALA A 66 -29.64 109.02 -34.58
CA ALA A 66 -28.70 109.73 -33.72
C ALA A 66 -27.43 110.19 -34.47
N ASP A 67 -26.92 109.38 -35.41
CA ASP A 67 -25.69 109.65 -36.17
C ASP A 67 -25.81 110.90 -37.07
N GLN A 68 -27.03 111.19 -37.54
CA GLN A 68 -27.34 112.36 -38.38
C GLN A 68 -27.23 113.70 -37.61
N ASN A 69 -27.25 113.67 -36.27
CA ASN A 69 -27.12 114.86 -35.43
C ASN A 69 -25.72 115.06 -34.84
N THR A 70 -24.80 114.12 -35.05
CA THR A 70 -23.40 114.16 -34.58
C THR A 70 -22.48 114.86 -35.57
N PHE A 71 -22.77 114.73 -36.87
CA PHE A 71 -22.04 115.37 -37.95
C PHE A 71 -22.95 116.27 -38.78
N ALA A 72 -22.43 117.41 -39.21
CA ALA A 72 -23.08 118.29 -40.18
C ALA A 72 -22.08 118.70 -41.25
N VAL A 73 -22.55 119.17 -42.39
CA VAL A 73 -21.68 119.83 -43.37
C VAL A 73 -21.98 121.31 -43.32
N ASP A 74 -20.97 122.12 -42.98
CA ASP A 74 -21.12 123.58 -43.00
C ASP A 74 -21.33 124.06 -44.44
N THR A 75 -22.51 124.62 -44.72
CA THR A 75 -22.92 125.00 -46.09
C THR A 75 -22.04 126.11 -46.67
N ASP A 76 -21.54 127.02 -45.84
CA ASP A 76 -20.74 128.17 -46.24
C ASP A 76 -19.26 127.83 -46.46
N SER A 77 -18.67 126.92 -45.69
CA SER A 77 -17.26 126.55 -45.85
C SER A 77 -17.08 125.22 -46.57
N GLY A 78 -18.11 124.36 -46.62
CA GLY A 78 -18.10 123.02 -47.22
C GLY A 78 -17.23 122.01 -46.47
N PHE A 79 -17.02 122.21 -45.16
CA PHE A 79 -16.35 121.26 -44.28
C PHE A 79 -17.37 120.32 -43.64
N LEU A 80 -17.01 119.04 -43.51
CA LEU A 80 -17.63 118.15 -42.54
C LEU A 80 -17.23 118.61 -41.14
N VAL A 81 -18.21 118.87 -40.29
CA VAL A 81 -18.03 119.31 -38.91
C VAL A 81 -18.67 118.32 -37.94
N ALA A 82 -17.99 118.03 -36.85
CA ALA A 82 -18.62 117.43 -35.68
C ALA A 82 -19.39 118.51 -34.93
N THR A 83 -20.66 118.26 -34.61
CA THR A 83 -21.54 119.19 -33.87
C THR A 83 -21.58 118.88 -32.38
N ARG A 84 -21.09 117.70 -32.00
CA ARG A 84 -21.02 117.18 -30.63
C ARG A 84 -19.68 116.50 -30.40
N THR A 85 -19.35 116.28 -29.13
CA THR A 85 -18.22 115.44 -28.73
C THR A 85 -18.37 114.04 -29.30
N LEU A 86 -17.25 113.47 -29.74
CA LEU A 86 -17.14 112.08 -30.14
C LEU A 86 -16.55 111.31 -28.97
N ASP A 87 -17.08 110.12 -28.73
CA ASP A 87 -16.69 109.16 -27.71
C ASP A 87 -16.46 107.83 -28.43
N ARG A 88 -15.23 107.31 -28.36
CA ARG A 88 -14.81 106.09 -29.05
C ARG A 88 -15.37 104.85 -28.37
N GLU A 89 -15.45 104.84 -27.04
CA GLU A 89 -16.07 103.76 -26.26
C GLU A 89 -17.55 103.59 -26.63
N GLU A 90 -18.24 104.68 -26.96
CA GLU A 90 -19.59 104.63 -27.53
C GLU A 90 -19.57 104.16 -29.00
N LYS A 91 -18.73 104.77 -29.86
CA LYS A 91 -18.62 104.39 -31.28
C LYS A 91 -17.29 104.84 -31.92
N ALA A 92 -16.46 103.86 -32.27
CA ALA A 92 -15.12 104.06 -32.81
C ALA A 92 -15.04 104.46 -34.31
N GLU A 93 -16.06 104.16 -35.11
CA GLU A 93 -16.08 104.44 -36.55
C GLU A 93 -17.47 104.90 -37.01
N TYR A 94 -17.48 105.94 -37.84
CA TYR A 94 -18.68 106.44 -38.50
C TYR A 94 -18.50 106.42 -40.01
N GLN A 95 -19.38 105.72 -40.72
CA GLN A 95 -19.45 105.75 -42.18
C GLN A 95 -20.56 106.71 -42.60
N LEU A 96 -20.16 107.79 -43.26
CA LEU A 96 -21.04 108.87 -43.69
C LEU A 96 -21.04 108.92 -45.22
N GLN A 97 -22.23 109.02 -45.79
CA GLN A 97 -22.45 109.19 -47.21
C GLN A 97 -22.97 110.60 -47.47
N VAL A 98 -22.15 111.41 -48.13
CA VAL A 98 -22.46 112.79 -48.45
C VAL A 98 -22.93 112.89 -49.90
N THR A 99 -24.10 113.48 -50.10
CA THR A 99 -24.68 113.77 -51.41
C THR A 99 -25.06 115.24 -51.50
N LEU A 100 -24.99 115.80 -52.70
CA LEU A 100 -25.55 117.11 -53.02
C LEU A 100 -26.83 116.86 -53.81
N GLU A 101 -27.97 117.35 -53.34
CA GLU A 101 -29.28 117.15 -53.95
C GLU A 101 -29.91 118.47 -54.40
N SER A 102 -30.54 118.50 -55.57
CA SER A 102 -31.34 119.63 -56.05
C SER A 102 -32.65 119.77 -55.26
N GLU A 103 -33.33 120.92 -55.33
CA GLU A 103 -34.66 121.13 -54.72
C GLU A 103 -35.70 120.07 -55.16
N ASP A 104 -35.56 119.52 -56.37
CA ASP A 104 -36.42 118.46 -56.92
C ASP A 104 -35.99 117.03 -56.50
N GLY A 105 -35.03 116.88 -55.58
CA GLY A 105 -34.53 115.59 -55.08
C GLY A 105 -33.57 114.84 -56.01
N ARG A 106 -32.99 115.52 -57.01
CA ARG A 106 -32.00 114.93 -57.93
C ARG A 106 -30.60 115.04 -57.34
N ILE A 107 -29.86 113.94 -57.29
CA ILE A 107 -28.44 113.95 -56.86
C ILE A 107 -27.59 114.67 -57.91
N LEU A 108 -27.01 115.80 -57.53
CA LEU A 108 -26.12 116.66 -58.31
C LEU A 108 -24.65 116.27 -58.18
N TRP A 109 -24.27 115.71 -57.03
CA TRP A 109 -22.91 115.22 -56.74
C TRP A 109 -22.95 114.19 -55.61
N GLY A 110 -22.03 113.22 -55.66
CA GLY A 110 -22.02 112.07 -54.75
C GLY A 110 -22.78 110.85 -55.30
N PRO A 111 -22.94 109.78 -54.50
CA PRO A 111 -22.56 109.69 -53.10
C PRO A 111 -21.05 109.59 -52.86
N GLN A 112 -20.53 110.44 -51.97
CA GLN A 112 -19.17 110.38 -51.48
C GLN A 112 -19.16 109.68 -50.12
N LEU A 113 -18.47 108.54 -50.03
CA LEU A 113 -18.26 107.87 -48.75
C LEU A 113 -17.13 108.55 -47.98
N VAL A 114 -17.40 108.86 -46.72
CA VAL A 114 -16.47 109.45 -45.76
C VAL A 114 -16.48 108.58 -44.50
N THR A 115 -15.34 107.98 -44.19
CA THR A 115 -15.16 107.23 -42.94
C THR A 115 -14.43 108.12 -41.94
N VAL A 116 -15.06 108.34 -40.79
CA VAL A 116 -14.47 109.05 -39.65
C VAL A 116 -14.07 108.00 -38.62
N HIS A 117 -12.76 107.83 -38.43
CA HIS A 117 -12.22 107.01 -37.35
C HIS A 117 -12.01 107.91 -36.13
N VAL A 118 -12.61 107.53 -35.01
CA VAL A 118 -12.37 108.20 -33.73
C VAL A 118 -11.08 107.63 -33.13
N LYS A 119 -10.11 108.49 -32.87
CA LYS A 119 -8.86 108.11 -32.20
C LYS A 119 -9.09 108.04 -30.71
N ASP A 120 -8.59 106.93 -30.18
CA ASP A 120 -8.48 106.64 -28.75
C ASP A 120 -7.65 107.69 -28.03
N GLU A 121 -8.21 108.24 -26.97
CA GLU A 121 -7.48 109.00 -25.96
C GLU A 121 -7.47 108.18 -24.65
N ASN A 122 -6.43 108.32 -23.83
CA ASN A 122 -6.37 107.62 -22.54
C ASN A 122 -7.28 108.36 -21.53
N ASP A 123 -8.59 108.10 -21.58
CA ASP A 123 -9.58 108.69 -20.69
C ASP A 123 -10.44 107.67 -19.92
N GLN A 124 -10.31 106.39 -20.25
CA GLN A 124 -10.74 105.32 -19.36
C GLN A 124 -9.65 105.06 -18.31
N VAL A 125 -10.08 104.54 -17.17
CA VAL A 125 -9.19 104.26 -16.02
C VAL A 125 -9.17 102.75 -15.82
N PRO A 126 -7.98 102.13 -15.65
CA PRO A 126 -7.89 100.72 -15.32
C PRO A 126 -8.76 100.40 -14.10
N GLN A 127 -9.54 99.33 -14.19
CA GLN A 127 -10.38 98.86 -13.10
C GLN A 127 -10.10 97.40 -12.81
N PHE A 128 -9.80 97.07 -11.55
CA PHE A 128 -9.81 95.67 -11.11
C PHE A 128 -11.23 95.11 -11.07
N SER A 129 -11.38 93.83 -11.39
CA SER A 129 -12.67 93.14 -11.27
C SER A 129 -13.17 93.09 -9.82
N GLN A 130 -12.24 93.06 -8.85
CA GLN A 130 -12.51 93.09 -7.42
C GLN A 130 -11.68 94.14 -6.69
N ALA A 131 -12.27 94.77 -5.67
CA ALA A 131 -11.53 95.72 -4.80
C ALA A 131 -10.66 95.01 -3.75
N ILE A 132 -11.07 93.80 -3.34
CA ILE A 132 -10.36 92.96 -2.37
C ILE A 132 -10.32 91.54 -2.92
N TYR A 133 -9.13 91.01 -3.12
CA TYR A 133 -8.88 89.62 -3.46
C TYR A 133 -8.48 88.85 -2.21
N ARG A 134 -8.92 87.60 -2.11
CA ARG A 134 -8.59 86.71 -0.98
C ARG A 134 -7.99 85.42 -1.50
N ALA A 135 -6.87 85.02 -0.91
CA ALA A 135 -6.21 83.76 -1.20
C ALA A 135 -5.79 83.07 0.10
N GLN A 136 -5.76 81.74 0.06
CA GLN A 136 -5.19 80.92 1.12
C GLN A 136 -4.02 80.12 0.56
N LEU A 137 -2.99 79.94 1.36
CA LEU A 137 -1.76 79.28 0.93
C LEU A 137 -1.26 78.32 2.00
N SER A 138 -1.06 77.06 1.64
CA SER A 138 -0.44 76.06 2.51
C SER A 138 1.08 76.24 2.59
N GLN A 139 1.66 75.92 3.75
CA GLN A 139 3.12 75.81 3.89
C GLN A 139 3.68 74.77 2.91
N GLY A 140 4.93 74.93 2.48
CA GLY A 140 5.53 74.09 1.44
C GLY A 140 5.09 74.38 -0.01
N THR A 141 4.32 75.45 -0.28
CA THR A 141 3.99 75.83 -1.67
C THR A 141 5.25 76.12 -2.48
N ARG A 142 5.38 75.51 -3.65
CA ARG A 142 6.53 75.69 -4.56
C ARG A 142 6.63 77.14 -5.07
N PRO A 143 7.85 77.69 -5.19
CA PRO A 143 8.03 79.05 -5.69
C PRO A 143 7.71 79.14 -7.18
N GLY A 144 7.17 80.29 -7.61
CA GLY A 144 6.84 80.55 -9.02
C GLY A 144 5.52 79.98 -9.50
N VAL A 145 4.88 79.07 -8.76
CA VAL A 145 3.54 78.56 -9.13
C VAL A 145 2.48 79.63 -8.79
N PRO A 146 1.67 80.08 -9.76
CA PRO A 146 0.64 81.08 -9.52
C PRO A 146 -0.53 80.49 -8.72
N PHE A 147 -0.93 81.19 -7.64
CA PHE A 147 -2.04 80.79 -6.78
C PHE A 147 -3.24 81.75 -6.85
N LEU A 148 -3.08 82.91 -7.49
CA LEU A 148 -4.13 83.90 -7.69
C LEU A 148 -3.84 84.71 -8.97
N PHE A 149 -4.86 84.93 -9.80
CA PHE A 149 -4.79 85.84 -10.95
C PHE A 149 -5.60 87.08 -10.67
N LEU A 150 -4.97 88.25 -10.78
CA LEU A 150 -5.62 89.55 -10.62
C LEU A 150 -6.14 90.01 -11.96
N GLU A 151 -7.45 90.21 -12.05
CA GLU A 151 -8.09 90.65 -13.29
C GLU A 151 -8.34 92.15 -13.24
N ALA A 152 -7.97 92.83 -14.32
CA ALA A 152 -8.28 94.22 -14.54
C ALA A 152 -8.66 94.46 -16.00
N SER A 153 -9.46 95.48 -16.23
CA SER A 153 -9.92 95.91 -17.55
C SER A 153 -9.70 97.40 -17.73
N ASP A 154 -9.30 97.79 -18.93
CA ASP A 154 -9.33 99.17 -19.39
C ASP A 154 -10.35 99.31 -20.52
N GLY A 155 -11.08 100.41 -20.54
CA GLY A 155 -12.09 100.69 -21.56
C GLY A 155 -11.51 101.23 -22.86
N ASP A 156 -10.28 101.75 -22.82
CA ASP A 156 -9.57 102.29 -23.98
C ASP A 156 -9.38 101.24 -25.10
N ALA A 157 -9.03 101.68 -26.31
CA ALA A 157 -8.98 100.83 -27.49
C ALA A 157 -8.05 99.62 -27.29
N PRO A 158 -8.52 98.38 -27.54
CA PRO A 158 -7.74 97.18 -27.27
C PRO A 158 -6.49 97.10 -28.15
N GLY A 159 -5.36 96.74 -27.54
CA GLY A 159 -4.08 96.55 -28.24
C GLY A 159 -3.28 97.84 -28.45
N THR A 160 -3.71 98.96 -27.87
CA THR A 160 -2.93 100.20 -27.76
C THR A 160 -2.17 100.22 -26.44
N ALA A 161 -1.30 101.23 -26.25
CA ALA A 161 -0.64 101.42 -24.97
C ALA A 161 -1.62 101.88 -23.87
N ASN A 162 -2.74 102.50 -24.25
CA ASN A 162 -3.76 103.00 -23.33
C ASN A 162 -4.53 101.85 -22.66
N SER A 163 -4.71 100.72 -23.36
CA SER A 163 -5.29 99.50 -22.75
C SER A 163 -4.26 98.43 -22.33
N ASP A 164 -2.95 98.67 -22.50
CA ASP A 164 -1.89 97.74 -22.05
C ASP A 164 -1.66 97.90 -20.54
N LEU A 165 -2.23 96.98 -19.76
CA LEU A 165 -2.20 97.01 -18.30
C LEU A 165 -0.93 96.38 -17.72
N ARG A 166 -0.36 97.05 -16.71
CA ARG A 166 0.82 96.60 -15.96
C ARG A 166 0.56 96.50 -14.47
N PHE A 167 0.82 95.32 -13.92
CA PHE A 167 0.63 95.01 -12.52
C PHE A 167 1.92 95.20 -11.71
N HIS A 168 1.79 95.73 -10.49
CA HIS A 168 2.91 95.92 -9.57
C HIS A 168 2.49 95.79 -8.10
N ILE A 169 3.30 95.12 -7.29
CA ILE A 169 3.12 95.11 -5.83
C ILE A 169 3.72 96.41 -5.28
N LEU A 170 2.91 97.25 -4.64
CA LEU A 170 3.35 98.50 -4.02
C LEU A 170 3.91 98.28 -2.61
N SER A 171 3.27 97.39 -1.83
CA SER A 171 3.67 97.10 -0.46
C SER A 171 3.14 95.76 0.01
N GLN A 172 3.92 95.10 0.87
CA GLN A 172 3.54 93.91 1.64
C GLN A 172 3.50 94.27 3.14
N SER A 173 2.44 93.85 3.84
CA SER A 173 2.35 93.93 5.30
C SER A 173 1.92 92.59 5.88
N PRO A 174 2.62 92.03 6.89
CA PRO A 174 3.87 92.53 7.47
C PRO A 174 5.07 92.40 6.50
N PRO A 175 6.14 93.22 6.66
CA PRO A 175 7.36 93.12 5.87
C PRO A 175 8.35 92.05 6.38
N GLN A 176 8.02 91.38 7.49
CA GLN A 176 8.73 90.22 8.01
C GLN A 176 7.94 88.96 7.63
N PRO A 177 8.59 87.79 7.49
CA PRO A 177 10.03 87.53 7.65
C PRO A 177 10.91 88.13 6.53
N LEU A 178 10.34 88.37 5.34
CA LEU A 178 10.99 89.04 4.21
C LEU A 178 10.04 90.04 3.55
N PRO A 179 10.54 91.16 2.97
CA PRO A 179 9.70 92.16 2.32
C PRO A 179 9.13 91.73 0.96
N ASP A 180 9.78 90.73 0.32
CA ASP A 180 9.47 90.27 -1.05
C ASP A 180 9.04 88.79 -1.04
N MET A 181 8.09 88.42 -0.18
CA MET A 181 7.58 87.03 -0.10
C MET A 181 6.83 86.62 -1.38
N PHE A 182 6.20 87.59 -2.04
CA PHE A 182 5.35 87.38 -3.21
C PHE A 182 5.94 88.08 -4.43
N GLN A 183 5.71 87.48 -5.59
CA GLN A 183 6.05 88.03 -6.89
C GLN A 183 4.80 88.08 -7.76
N LEU A 184 4.68 89.12 -8.58
CA LEU A 184 3.52 89.34 -9.45
C LEU A 184 4.00 89.48 -10.89
N ASP A 185 3.43 88.67 -11.78
CA ASP A 185 3.67 88.84 -13.21
C ASP A 185 3.06 90.17 -13.69
N PRO A 186 3.86 91.07 -14.28
CA PRO A 186 3.42 92.40 -14.63
C PRO A 186 2.43 92.44 -15.80
N HIS A 187 2.27 91.37 -16.58
CA HIS A 187 1.35 91.32 -17.71
C HIS A 187 0.11 90.48 -17.40
N LEU A 188 0.31 89.34 -16.75
CA LEU A 188 -0.74 88.34 -16.52
C LEU A 188 -1.51 88.59 -15.22
N GLY A 189 -0.99 89.44 -14.33
CA GLY A 189 -1.55 89.60 -12.99
C GLY A 189 -1.41 88.33 -12.13
N ALA A 190 -0.51 87.42 -12.51
CA ALA A 190 -0.31 86.13 -11.85
C ALA A 190 0.54 86.29 -10.59
N LEU A 191 -0.07 86.10 -9.42
CA LEU A 191 0.57 86.21 -8.13
C LEU A 191 1.10 84.84 -7.68
N ALA A 192 2.39 84.79 -7.34
CA ALA A 192 3.10 83.59 -6.92
C ALA A 192 4.03 83.88 -5.74
N LEU A 193 4.54 82.83 -5.10
CA LEU A 193 5.62 82.98 -4.10
C LEU A 193 6.97 83.22 -4.79
N SER A 194 7.79 84.07 -4.19
CA SER A 194 9.20 84.18 -4.56
C SER A 194 9.98 82.96 -4.05
N PRO A 195 11.16 82.65 -4.62
CA PRO A 195 12.02 81.56 -4.13
C PRO A 195 12.33 81.66 -2.63
N SER A 196 12.59 82.87 -2.15
CA SER A 196 12.86 83.14 -0.73
C SER A 196 11.58 83.11 0.11
N GLY A 197 10.44 83.53 -0.47
CA GLY A 197 9.13 83.47 0.17
C GLY A 197 8.68 82.04 0.45
N SER A 198 8.84 81.14 -0.51
CA SER A 198 8.54 79.71 -0.35
C SER A 198 9.35 79.07 0.78
N THR A 199 10.66 79.32 0.86
CA THR A 199 11.50 78.78 1.95
C THR A 199 11.13 79.35 3.32
N SER A 200 10.67 80.60 3.37
CA SER A 200 10.35 81.27 4.63
C SER A 200 8.92 81.02 5.13
N LEU A 201 8.03 80.55 4.26
CA LEU A 201 6.62 80.28 4.56
C LEU A 201 6.47 79.24 5.69
N ASP A 202 7.39 78.28 5.74
CA ASP A 202 7.39 77.17 6.71
C ASP A 202 7.63 77.61 8.16
N HIS A 203 8.04 78.86 8.39
CA HIS A 203 8.24 79.45 9.71
C HIS A 203 7.12 80.44 10.13
N ALA A 204 6.13 80.69 9.27
CA ALA A 204 5.14 81.77 9.40
C ALA A 204 3.73 81.28 9.80
N LEU A 205 3.63 80.38 10.78
CA LEU A 205 2.35 79.84 11.27
C LEU A 205 1.41 80.98 11.73
N GLU A 206 0.22 81.02 11.11
CA GLU A 206 -0.92 81.91 11.43
C GLU A 206 -0.77 83.40 11.06
N GLU A 207 0.05 83.73 10.05
CA GLU A 207 0.14 85.11 9.56
C GLU A 207 -0.81 85.39 8.38
N THR A 208 -1.37 86.60 8.37
CA THR A 208 -2.11 87.15 7.23
C THR A 208 -1.28 88.25 6.59
N TYR A 209 -1.05 88.13 5.28
CA TYR A 209 -0.37 89.13 4.49
C TYR A 209 -1.39 89.97 3.73
N GLN A 210 -1.20 91.28 3.75
CA GLN A 210 -1.94 92.22 2.92
C GLN A 210 -0.98 92.82 1.90
N LEU A 211 -1.27 92.59 0.62
CA LEU A 211 -0.57 93.22 -0.49
C LEU A 211 -1.41 94.37 -1.03
N LEU A 212 -0.78 95.51 -1.22
CA LEU A 212 -1.36 96.60 -1.99
C LEU A 212 -0.85 96.46 -3.42
N VAL A 213 -1.73 96.14 -4.35
CA VAL A 213 -1.37 95.90 -5.76
C VAL A 213 -1.92 97.02 -6.62
N GLN A 214 -1.07 97.55 -7.49
CA GLN A 214 -1.41 98.54 -8.48
C GLN A 214 -1.53 97.90 -9.86
N VAL A 215 -2.51 98.35 -10.63
CA VAL A 215 -2.56 98.19 -12.09
C VAL A 215 -2.48 99.56 -12.73
N LYS A 216 -1.68 99.71 -13.79
CA LYS A 216 -1.47 100.95 -14.50
C LYS A 216 -1.48 100.72 -16.01
N ASP A 217 -2.12 101.60 -16.77
CA ASP A 217 -1.97 101.63 -18.24
C ASP A 217 -0.54 102.06 -18.67
N MET A 218 -0.24 101.86 -19.95
CA MET A 218 1.01 102.32 -20.59
C MET A 218 0.82 103.55 -21.48
N GLY A 219 -0.32 104.24 -21.39
CA GLY A 219 -0.70 105.40 -22.20
C GLY A 219 -0.03 106.71 -21.73
N ASP A 220 1.31 106.76 -21.79
CA ASP A 220 2.21 107.92 -21.79
C ASP A 220 1.83 109.22 -21.02
N GLN A 221 1.31 109.10 -19.79
CA GLN A 221 1.41 110.15 -18.76
C GLN A 221 2.41 109.75 -17.65
N PRO A 222 3.18 110.70 -17.07
CA PRO A 222 4.05 110.43 -15.91
C PRO A 222 3.30 109.78 -14.74
N SER A 223 1.99 109.99 -14.69
CA SER A 223 1.03 109.47 -13.73
C SER A 223 -0.15 108.80 -14.46
N GLY A 224 0.11 107.97 -15.48
CA GLY A 224 -0.92 107.21 -16.21
C GLY A 224 -2.02 106.63 -15.29
N HIS A 225 -3.22 106.46 -15.82
CA HIS A 225 -4.35 106.05 -15.02
C HIS A 225 -4.04 104.73 -14.31
N GLN A 226 -4.42 104.67 -13.04
CA GLN A 226 -4.01 103.60 -12.15
C GLN A 226 -5.14 103.28 -11.17
N ALA A 227 -5.28 102.00 -10.87
CA ALA A 227 -6.13 101.51 -9.79
C ALA A 227 -5.31 100.69 -8.80
N ILE A 228 -5.85 100.56 -7.61
CA ILE A 228 -5.25 99.81 -6.52
C ILE A 228 -6.28 98.81 -5.98
N ALA A 229 -5.86 97.59 -5.73
CA ALA A 229 -6.62 96.56 -5.04
C ALA A 229 -5.83 96.02 -3.85
N THR A 230 -6.54 95.49 -2.86
CA THR A 230 -5.94 94.81 -1.72
C THR A 230 -6.01 93.30 -1.93
N VAL A 231 -4.91 92.59 -1.74
CA VAL A 231 -4.87 91.13 -1.72
C VAL A 231 -4.63 90.66 -0.29
N GLU A 232 -5.59 89.96 0.30
CA GLU A 232 -5.48 89.34 1.62
C GLU A 232 -5.08 87.87 1.44
N ILE A 233 -3.93 87.49 1.98
CA ILE A 233 -3.36 86.15 1.86
C ILE A 233 -3.26 85.56 3.26
N SER A 234 -3.98 84.49 3.55
CA SER A 234 -3.85 83.77 4.83
C SER A 234 -2.97 82.53 4.64
N ILE A 235 -1.90 82.43 5.43
CA ILE A 235 -1.10 81.21 5.47
C ILE A 235 -1.79 80.21 6.40
N VAL A 236 -2.05 79.01 5.88
CA VAL A 236 -2.70 77.93 6.61
C VAL A 236 -1.73 76.78 6.85
N GLU A 237 -2.03 75.96 7.85
CA GLU A 237 -1.24 74.78 8.17
C GLU A 237 -1.18 73.82 6.98
N ASN A 238 0.00 73.24 6.76
CA ASN A 238 0.18 72.25 5.71
C ASN A 238 -0.41 70.90 6.16
N SER A 239 -1.46 70.45 5.47
CA SER A 239 -2.03 69.10 5.62
C SER A 239 -1.52 68.11 4.56
N TRP A 240 -0.61 68.57 3.68
CA TRP A 240 0.08 67.79 2.67
C TRP A 240 1.37 67.19 3.22
N ALA A 241 1.20 66.23 4.12
CA ALA A 241 2.28 65.52 4.79
C ALA A 241 2.09 64.00 4.65
N PRO A 242 3.18 63.20 4.65
CA PRO A 242 3.10 61.74 4.55
C PRO A 242 2.09 61.19 5.56
N LEU A 243 1.06 60.54 5.05
CA LEU A 243 0.03 59.92 5.86
C LEU A 243 0.58 58.60 6.44
N GLU A 244 0.06 58.20 7.61
CA GLU A 244 0.28 56.83 8.09
C GLU A 244 -0.25 55.84 7.04
N PRO A 245 0.36 54.64 6.92
CA PRO A 245 -0.12 53.63 5.99
C PRO A 245 -1.61 53.34 6.21
N VAL A 246 -2.39 53.37 5.13
CA VAL A 246 -3.80 53.05 5.18
C VAL A 246 -3.92 51.53 5.15
N HIS A 247 -4.51 50.98 6.21
CA HIS A 247 -4.79 49.54 6.30
C HIS A 247 -6.23 49.26 5.86
N LEU A 248 -6.40 48.48 4.81
CA LEU A 248 -7.70 48.09 4.28
C LEU A 248 -7.82 46.57 4.28
N ALA A 249 -8.82 46.02 4.94
CA ALA A 249 -9.15 44.61 4.76
C ALA A 249 -9.49 44.32 3.30
N GLU A 250 -9.01 43.21 2.78
CA GLU A 250 -9.48 42.69 1.51
C GLU A 250 -10.95 42.26 1.57
N ASN A 251 -11.57 42.05 0.42
CA ASN A 251 -12.97 41.61 0.34
C ASN A 251 -13.97 42.48 1.13
N LEU A 252 -13.61 43.73 1.42
CA LEU A 252 -14.33 44.62 2.32
C LEU A 252 -15.79 44.80 1.87
N LYS A 253 -16.74 44.37 2.69
CA LYS A 253 -18.18 44.41 2.36
C LYS A 253 -18.77 45.81 2.60
N VAL A 254 -18.39 46.76 1.75
CA VAL A 254 -18.84 48.16 1.74
C VAL A 254 -19.40 48.55 0.36
N VAL A 255 -20.04 49.72 0.29
CA VAL A 255 -20.46 50.32 -0.98
C VAL A 255 -19.27 51.04 -1.59
N TYR A 256 -18.99 50.77 -2.86
CA TYR A 256 -17.95 51.44 -3.63
C TYR A 256 -18.51 52.60 -4.46
N PRO A 257 -17.75 53.71 -4.62
CA PRO A 257 -16.43 53.98 -4.04
C PRO A 257 -16.48 54.20 -2.52
N HIS A 258 -15.48 53.68 -1.80
CA HIS A 258 -15.34 53.81 -0.34
C HIS A 258 -14.17 54.73 0.00
N SER A 259 -14.41 55.74 0.84
CA SER A 259 -13.41 56.73 1.22
C SER A 259 -12.40 56.14 2.22
N ILE A 260 -11.11 56.35 1.95
CA ILE A 260 -10.02 55.73 2.73
C ILE A 260 -9.09 56.75 3.40
N ALA A 261 -8.97 57.94 2.82
CA ALA A 261 -8.18 59.05 3.36
C ALA A 261 -8.66 60.35 2.73
N GLN A 262 -8.35 61.48 3.36
CA GLN A 262 -8.58 62.79 2.76
C GLN A 262 -7.28 63.58 2.79
N VAL A 263 -6.92 64.14 1.64
CA VAL A 263 -5.83 65.11 1.50
C VAL A 263 -6.43 66.47 1.25
N HIS A 264 -5.73 67.51 1.68
CA HIS A 264 -6.14 68.87 1.43
C HIS A 264 -4.94 69.74 1.11
N TRP A 265 -5.08 70.56 0.07
CA TRP A 265 -4.16 71.61 -0.28
C TRP A 265 -4.92 72.92 -0.39
N SER A 266 -4.36 73.98 0.20
CA SER A 266 -4.94 75.32 0.13
C SER A 266 -4.21 76.15 -0.93
N GLY A 267 -4.92 76.44 -2.01
CA GLY A 267 -4.53 77.25 -3.17
C GLY A 267 -5.77 77.61 -4.00
N GLY A 268 -5.67 78.55 -4.93
CA GLY A 268 -6.75 78.81 -5.90
C GLY A 268 -6.90 77.64 -6.88
N ASP A 269 -8.14 77.28 -7.26
CA ASP A 269 -8.46 76.24 -8.25
C ASP A 269 -7.56 74.98 -8.24
N VAL A 270 -7.52 74.28 -7.09
CA VAL A 270 -6.74 73.04 -6.93
C VAL A 270 -7.44 71.87 -7.63
N HIS A 271 -6.67 71.11 -8.41
CA HIS A 271 -7.06 69.85 -9.01
C HIS A 271 -6.18 68.72 -8.48
N TYR A 272 -6.80 67.71 -7.86
CA TYR A 272 -6.08 66.53 -7.38
C TYR A 272 -5.94 65.48 -8.48
N GLN A 273 -4.78 64.85 -8.55
CA GLN A 273 -4.52 63.68 -9.38
C GLN A 273 -3.90 62.58 -8.53
N LEU A 274 -4.28 61.33 -8.80
CA LEU A 274 -3.76 60.17 -8.09
C LEU A 274 -3.16 59.19 -9.09
N GLU A 275 -1.93 58.77 -8.82
CA GLU A 275 -1.22 57.70 -9.50
C GLU A 275 -1.01 56.55 -8.52
N SER A 276 -1.22 55.30 -8.95
CA SER A 276 -1.05 54.11 -8.11
C SER A 276 0.00 53.19 -8.71
N GLN A 277 0.91 52.69 -7.88
CA GLN A 277 1.96 51.74 -8.25
C GLN A 277 1.91 50.52 -7.32
N PRO A 278 1.63 49.30 -7.85
CA PRO A 278 1.18 49.02 -9.21
C PRO A 278 -0.21 49.62 -9.49
N PRO A 279 -0.69 49.64 -10.76
CA PRO A 279 -2.02 50.16 -11.08
C PRO A 279 -3.11 49.46 -10.25
N GLY A 280 -3.79 50.23 -9.41
CA GLY A 280 -4.82 49.74 -8.51
C GLY A 280 -6.13 50.53 -8.63
N PRO A 281 -7.21 50.05 -7.97
CA PRO A 281 -8.53 50.64 -8.07
C PRO A 281 -8.72 51.86 -7.16
N PHE A 282 -7.78 52.80 -7.20
CA PHE A 282 -7.80 54.00 -6.36
C PHE A 282 -8.10 55.23 -7.18
N ASP A 283 -8.85 56.15 -6.60
CA ASP A 283 -9.20 57.43 -7.23
C ASP A 283 -9.23 58.56 -6.19
N VAL A 284 -9.17 59.81 -6.65
CA VAL A 284 -9.28 61.00 -5.81
C VAL A 284 -10.33 61.95 -6.39
N ASP A 285 -11.22 62.46 -5.55
CA ASP A 285 -12.23 63.42 -5.99
C ASP A 285 -11.75 64.88 -5.95
N THR A 286 -12.62 65.79 -6.37
CA THR A 286 -12.35 67.24 -6.43
C THR A 286 -12.09 67.86 -5.05
N GLU A 287 -12.57 67.24 -3.98
CA GLU A 287 -12.42 67.66 -2.60
C GLU A 287 -11.18 67.06 -1.92
N GLY A 288 -10.42 66.23 -2.65
CA GLY A 288 -9.23 65.55 -2.15
C GLY A 288 -9.53 64.32 -1.31
N MET A 289 -10.74 63.76 -1.38
CA MET A 289 -11.04 62.46 -0.76
C MET A 289 -10.51 61.35 -1.66
N LEU A 290 -9.66 60.50 -1.09
CA LEU A 290 -9.17 59.28 -1.74
C LEU A 290 -10.18 58.17 -1.52
N HIS A 291 -10.48 57.43 -2.58
CA HIS A 291 -11.40 56.32 -2.56
C HIS A 291 -10.78 55.06 -3.13
N VAL A 292 -11.16 53.93 -2.57
CA VAL A 292 -11.05 52.64 -3.25
C VAL A 292 -12.34 52.40 -4.05
N THR A 293 -12.22 51.97 -5.29
CA THR A 293 -13.34 51.90 -6.27
C THR A 293 -13.90 50.50 -6.48
N MET A 294 -13.19 49.45 -6.03
CA MET A 294 -13.66 48.06 -6.03
C MET A 294 -13.01 47.23 -4.92
N GLU A 295 -13.47 46.00 -4.74
CA GLU A 295 -12.88 45.05 -3.78
C GLU A 295 -11.38 44.83 -4.06
N LEU A 296 -10.59 44.75 -2.99
CA LEU A 296 -9.17 44.41 -3.03
C LEU A 296 -9.02 42.92 -2.73
N ASP A 297 -7.95 42.34 -3.25
CA ASP A 297 -7.53 40.95 -3.11
C ASP A 297 -6.04 40.99 -2.76
N ARG A 298 -5.69 40.51 -1.57
CA ARG A 298 -4.33 40.57 -1.04
C ARG A 298 -3.45 39.52 -1.70
N GLU A 299 -3.97 38.34 -2.02
CA GLU A 299 -3.26 37.28 -2.74
C GLU A 299 -2.82 37.74 -4.12
N ALA A 300 -3.62 38.60 -4.77
CA ALA A 300 -3.25 39.27 -6.01
C ALA A 300 -2.23 40.40 -5.78
N GLN A 301 -2.48 41.29 -4.80
CA GLN A 301 -1.61 42.43 -4.52
C GLN A 301 -1.76 42.94 -3.08
N ALA A 302 -0.77 42.65 -2.23
CA ALA A 302 -0.80 42.98 -0.81
C ALA A 302 -0.54 44.47 -0.47
N GLU A 303 0.03 45.24 -1.40
CA GLU A 303 0.45 46.62 -1.11
C GLU A 303 0.38 47.51 -2.35
N TYR A 304 -0.01 48.77 -2.17
CA TYR A 304 0.00 49.80 -3.19
C TYR A 304 0.71 51.06 -2.69
N GLN A 305 1.50 51.68 -3.53
CA GLN A 305 2.06 53.00 -3.31
C GLN A 305 1.26 54.01 -4.14
N LEU A 306 0.53 54.89 -3.46
CA LEU A 306 -0.25 55.96 -4.06
C LEU A 306 0.57 57.25 -4.06
N GLN A 307 0.57 57.95 -5.17
CA GLN A 307 1.19 59.25 -5.35
C GLN A 307 0.11 60.26 -5.73
N VAL A 308 -0.18 61.19 -4.81
CA VAL A 308 -1.19 62.22 -5.00
C VAL A 308 -0.51 63.54 -5.36
N ARG A 309 -1.02 64.24 -6.37
CA ARG A 309 -0.54 65.56 -6.82
C ARG A 309 -1.65 66.58 -6.62
N ALA A 310 -1.28 67.77 -6.15
CA ALA A 310 -2.16 68.94 -6.13
C ALA A 310 -1.69 69.91 -7.21
N GLN A 311 -2.49 70.09 -8.26
CA GLN A 311 -2.15 70.89 -9.44
C GLN A 311 -3.04 72.12 -9.57
N ASN A 312 -2.52 73.16 -10.22
CA ASN A 312 -3.33 74.28 -10.66
C ASN A 312 -4.08 73.97 -11.97
N SER A 313 -4.91 74.89 -12.44
CA SER A 313 -5.65 74.80 -13.70
C SER A 313 -4.77 74.69 -14.97
N HIS A 314 -3.47 74.96 -14.85
CA HIS A 314 -2.47 74.86 -15.91
C HIS A 314 -1.62 73.57 -15.84
N GLY A 315 -1.88 72.70 -14.86
CA GLY A 315 -1.17 71.43 -14.68
C GLY A 315 0.16 71.53 -13.95
N GLU A 316 0.44 72.64 -13.27
CA GLU A 316 1.64 72.82 -12.45
C GLU A 316 1.36 72.35 -11.01
N ASP A 317 2.23 71.50 -10.46
CA ASP A 317 2.06 71.00 -9.09
C ASP A 317 2.37 72.12 -8.08
N TYR A 318 1.44 72.39 -7.16
CA TYR A 318 1.61 73.32 -6.05
C TYR A 318 2.65 72.86 -5.03
N ALA A 319 2.87 71.55 -4.93
CA ALA A 319 3.72 70.90 -3.94
C ALA A 319 4.49 69.71 -4.54
N GLU A 320 5.42 69.14 -3.77
CA GLU A 320 5.91 67.80 -4.06
C GLU A 320 4.76 66.77 -4.00
N PRO A 321 4.76 65.73 -4.84
CA PRO A 321 3.74 64.69 -4.76
C PRO A 321 3.73 64.01 -3.39
N LEU A 322 2.55 63.80 -2.84
CA LEU A 322 2.35 63.12 -1.57
C LEU A 322 2.35 61.61 -1.79
N GLU A 323 3.24 60.89 -1.11
CA GLU A 323 3.28 59.44 -1.13
C GLU A 323 2.46 58.87 0.03
N LEU A 324 1.58 57.92 -0.27
CA LEU A 324 0.73 57.20 0.66
C LEU A 324 0.86 55.69 0.42
N GLN A 325 1.15 54.93 1.47
CA GLN A 325 1.18 53.47 1.40
C GLN A 325 -0.20 52.91 1.76
N VAL A 326 -0.73 52.01 0.94
CA VAL A 326 -1.94 51.23 1.25
C VAL A 326 -1.52 49.78 1.45
N VAL A 327 -1.75 49.27 2.65
CA VAL A 327 -1.48 47.89 3.04
C VAL A 327 -2.81 47.14 3.07
N VAL A 328 -2.93 46.12 2.22
CA VAL A 328 -4.11 45.25 2.21
C VAL A 328 -3.97 44.25 3.36
N MET A 329 -4.93 44.27 4.28
CA MET A 329 -4.99 43.35 5.40
C MET A 329 -5.63 42.03 4.96
N ASP A 330 -5.01 40.96 5.41
CA ASP A 330 -5.38 39.57 5.18
C ASP A 330 -6.71 39.22 5.85
N GLU A 331 -7.61 38.61 5.10
CA GLU A 331 -8.82 37.94 5.59
C GLU A 331 -8.73 36.45 5.31
N ASN A 332 -9.36 35.61 6.14
CA ASN A 332 -9.27 34.15 5.99
C ASN A 332 -10.25 33.63 4.94
N ASP A 333 -10.00 33.90 3.65
CA ASP A 333 -10.89 33.55 2.54
C ASP A 333 -10.37 32.43 1.63
N ASN A 334 -9.12 32.00 1.77
CA ASN A 334 -8.60 30.80 1.15
C ASN A 334 -8.62 29.64 2.14
N ALA A 335 -8.99 28.45 1.65
CA ALA A 335 -8.91 27.23 2.44
C ALA A 335 -7.59 26.50 2.12
N PRO A 336 -7.01 25.76 3.07
CA PRO A 336 -5.82 24.95 2.79
C PRO A 336 -6.09 23.99 1.64
N VAL A 337 -5.15 23.82 0.72
CA VAL A 337 -5.27 22.91 -0.43
C VAL A 337 -4.20 21.83 -0.36
N CYS A 338 -4.63 20.57 -0.26
CA CYS A 338 -3.72 19.42 -0.26
C CYS A 338 -2.96 19.30 -1.59
N SER A 339 -1.63 19.17 -1.49
CA SER A 339 -0.75 18.92 -2.63
C SER A 339 -1.01 17.54 -3.24
N PRO A 340 -0.78 17.36 -4.56
CA PRO A 340 -0.89 16.04 -5.19
C PRO A 340 0.14 15.08 -4.59
N HIS A 341 -0.32 13.96 -4.03
CA HIS A 341 0.52 12.87 -3.56
C HIS A 341 0.14 11.56 -4.25
N ASP A 342 1.06 10.59 -4.22
CA ASP A 342 0.76 9.23 -4.66
C ASP A 342 -0.41 8.69 -3.83
N PRO A 343 -1.52 8.31 -4.49
CA PRO A 343 -2.76 7.98 -3.78
C PRO A 343 -2.64 6.68 -2.98
N THR A 344 -1.59 5.89 -3.21
CA THR A 344 -1.44 4.55 -2.64
C THR A 344 -0.01 4.31 -2.18
N VAL A 345 0.15 3.98 -0.89
CA VAL A 345 1.41 3.60 -0.26
C VAL A 345 1.36 2.12 0.13
N ASN A 346 2.38 1.36 -0.26
CA ASN A 346 2.49 -0.05 0.11
C ASN A 346 3.38 -0.20 1.35
N ILE A 347 2.88 -0.86 2.40
CA ILE A 347 3.59 -1.04 3.67
C ILE A 347 3.58 -2.53 4.07
N PRO A 348 4.74 -3.16 4.33
CA PRO A 348 4.79 -4.52 4.86
C PRO A 348 4.13 -4.64 6.24
N GLU A 349 3.36 -5.70 6.50
CA GLU A 349 2.58 -5.86 7.74
C GLU A 349 3.41 -5.91 9.04
N LEU A 350 4.69 -6.33 8.96
CA LEU A 350 5.64 -6.34 10.08
C LEU A 350 6.54 -5.10 10.14
N SER A 351 6.15 -4.01 9.47
CA SER A 351 6.88 -2.75 9.55
C SER A 351 6.89 -2.23 10.99
N PRO A 352 8.04 -1.76 11.52
CA PRO A 352 8.14 -1.35 12.91
C PRO A 352 7.31 -0.07 13.20
N PRO A 353 6.78 0.10 14.43
CA PRO A 353 6.17 1.36 14.85
C PRO A 353 7.12 2.54 14.63
N GLY A 354 6.57 3.68 14.21
CA GLY A 354 7.31 4.88 13.84
C GLY A 354 7.80 4.92 12.39
N THR A 355 7.54 3.88 11.58
CA THR A 355 7.79 3.92 10.13
C THR A 355 6.94 5.03 9.50
N GLU A 356 7.57 5.96 8.78
CA GLU A 356 6.90 7.03 8.03
C GLU A 356 6.21 6.45 6.79
N ILE A 357 4.90 6.67 6.69
CA ILE A 357 4.06 6.18 5.59
C ILE A 357 3.99 7.24 4.50
N ALA A 358 3.63 8.46 4.91
CA ALA A 358 3.46 9.60 4.03
C ALA A 358 3.70 10.87 4.82
N ARG A 359 4.14 11.92 4.11
CA ARG A 359 4.21 13.27 4.63
C ARG A 359 3.29 14.13 3.80
N LEU A 360 2.16 14.49 4.39
CA LEU A 360 1.15 15.31 3.76
C LEU A 360 1.60 16.76 3.75
N SER A 361 1.27 17.45 2.66
CA SER A 361 1.47 18.88 2.52
C SER A 361 0.19 19.51 2.01
N ALA A 362 -0.28 20.53 2.70
CA ALA A 362 -1.31 21.45 2.25
C ALA A 362 -0.73 22.86 2.18
N GLU A 363 -1.19 23.66 1.23
CA GLU A 363 -0.80 25.04 1.03
C GLU A 363 -2.01 25.95 1.20
N ASP A 364 -1.85 27.04 1.93
CA ASP A 364 -2.86 28.09 2.07
C ASP A 364 -2.32 29.37 1.41
N LEU A 365 -3.18 30.06 0.66
CA LEU A 365 -2.78 31.25 -0.10
C LEU A 365 -2.86 32.54 0.72
N ASP A 366 -3.56 32.51 1.86
CA ASP A 366 -3.64 33.61 2.82
C ASP A 366 -2.24 34.05 3.31
N ALA A 367 -2.14 35.19 4.00
CA ALA A 367 -0.87 35.86 4.23
C ALA A 367 0.18 34.95 4.91
N PRO A 368 1.38 34.83 4.32
CA PRO A 368 2.35 33.87 4.78
C PRO A 368 2.81 34.17 6.21
N GLY A 369 2.63 33.19 7.11
CA GLY A 369 2.98 33.32 8.52
C GLY A 369 1.94 34.06 9.36
N SER A 370 0.80 34.43 8.78
CA SER A 370 -0.39 34.83 9.53
C SER A 370 -1.08 33.59 10.14
N PRO A 371 -1.96 33.78 11.13
CA PRO A 371 -2.83 32.71 11.59
C PRO A 371 -3.67 32.10 10.46
N ASN A 372 -4.09 32.91 9.49
CA ASN A 372 -4.96 32.48 8.40
C ASN A 372 -4.25 31.49 7.46
N SER A 373 -2.93 31.58 7.31
CA SER A 373 -2.16 30.58 6.55
C SER A 373 -1.58 29.44 7.41
N HIS A 374 -1.87 29.38 8.71
CA HIS A 374 -1.22 28.45 9.63
C HIS A 374 -2.00 27.13 9.75
N ILE A 375 -1.53 26.14 8.99
CA ILE A 375 -2.20 24.84 8.86
C ILE A 375 -1.82 23.89 10.00
N VAL A 376 -2.82 23.20 10.53
CA VAL A 376 -2.70 22.06 11.45
C VAL A 376 -3.44 20.86 10.88
N TYR A 377 -2.81 19.70 10.95
CA TYR A 377 -3.35 18.44 10.44
C TYR A 377 -4.03 17.63 11.54
N GLN A 378 -5.16 17.00 11.21
CA GLN A 378 -5.93 16.14 12.11
C GLN A 378 -6.33 14.85 11.39
N LEU A 379 -6.06 13.70 12.00
CA LEU A 379 -6.41 12.41 11.42
C LEU A 379 -7.90 12.12 11.70
N LEU A 380 -8.71 12.03 10.63
CA LEU A 380 -10.15 11.72 10.72
C LEU A 380 -10.42 10.22 10.59
N SER A 381 -9.73 9.56 9.67
CA SER A 381 -9.90 8.12 9.44
C SER A 381 -8.54 7.48 9.18
N PRO A 382 -8.26 6.29 9.75
CA PRO A 382 -8.93 5.75 10.92
C PRO A 382 -8.76 6.74 12.09
N GLU A 383 -9.87 7.03 12.74
CA GLU A 383 -9.95 8.03 13.80
C GLU A 383 -9.03 7.59 14.97
N PRO A 384 -8.22 8.48 15.56
CA PRO A 384 -7.47 8.13 16.75
C PRO A 384 -8.44 7.91 17.90
N GLU A 385 -8.82 6.66 18.18
CA GLU A 385 -9.68 6.34 19.32
C GLU A 385 -9.08 6.92 20.61
N GLU A 386 -9.80 7.85 21.25
CA GLU A 386 -9.37 8.45 22.51
C GLU A 386 -9.27 7.36 23.60
N GLY A 387 -8.07 7.20 24.15
CA GLY A 387 -7.81 6.21 25.21
C GLY A 387 -7.60 4.78 24.73
N ALA A 388 -7.58 4.50 23.42
CA ALA A 388 -7.13 3.21 22.91
C ALA A 388 -5.63 3.03 23.16
N GLU A 389 -5.25 1.95 23.83
CA GLU A 389 -3.85 1.66 24.16
C GLU A 389 -2.99 1.38 22.92
N ASN A 390 -3.61 1.01 21.78
CA ASN A 390 -2.92 0.70 20.53
C ASN A 390 -3.59 1.40 19.34
N LYS A 391 -2.93 2.39 18.75
CA LYS A 391 -3.34 3.06 17.50
C LYS A 391 -2.58 2.45 16.33
N ALA A 392 -3.24 2.30 15.17
CA ALA A 392 -2.59 1.81 13.96
C ALA A 392 -1.76 2.88 13.25
N PHE A 393 -2.17 4.15 13.37
CA PHE A 393 -1.53 5.29 12.74
C PHE A 393 -1.42 6.44 13.72
N GLU A 394 -0.34 7.20 13.59
CA GLU A 394 -0.07 8.43 14.32
C GLU A 394 0.18 9.55 13.32
N LEU A 395 -0.24 10.76 13.65
CA LEU A 395 -0.06 11.95 12.82
C LEU A 395 0.63 13.02 13.65
N ASP A 396 1.71 13.59 13.11
CA ASP A 396 2.25 14.84 13.60
C ASP A 396 1.39 16.00 13.06
N PRO A 397 0.68 16.73 13.94
CA PRO A 397 -0.26 17.78 13.53
C PRO A 397 0.42 19.00 12.90
N THR A 398 1.74 19.15 13.05
CA THR A 398 2.49 20.29 12.50
C THR A 398 3.22 19.96 11.21
N SER A 399 3.79 18.77 11.11
CA SER A 399 4.60 18.38 9.95
C SER A 399 3.86 17.58 8.89
N GLY A 400 2.60 17.20 9.15
CA GLY A 400 1.79 16.36 8.26
C GLY A 400 2.32 14.93 8.13
N SER A 401 3.29 14.53 8.96
CA SER A 401 3.92 13.21 8.91
C SER A 401 2.99 12.17 9.53
N VAL A 402 2.61 11.18 8.73
CA VAL A 402 1.84 10.01 9.16
C VAL A 402 2.80 8.85 9.38
N THR A 403 2.81 8.29 10.59
CA THR A 403 3.65 7.15 10.97
C THR A 403 2.82 5.96 11.45
N LEU A 404 3.38 4.75 11.38
CA LEU A 404 2.78 3.56 11.97
C LEU A 404 2.76 3.64 13.50
N GLY A 405 1.63 3.30 14.11
CA GLY A 405 1.50 3.13 15.55
C GLY A 405 1.84 1.72 16.02
N THR A 406 1.35 1.35 17.20
CA THR A 406 1.63 0.05 17.84
C THR A 406 0.62 -1.05 17.51
N ALA A 407 -0.53 -0.71 16.91
CA ALA A 407 -1.51 -1.72 16.54
C ALA A 407 -0.97 -2.57 15.37
N PRO A 408 -1.15 -3.91 15.41
CA PRO A 408 -0.71 -4.77 14.33
C PRO A 408 -1.49 -4.48 13.04
N LEU A 409 -0.79 -4.51 11.91
CA LEU A 409 -1.40 -4.52 10.59
C LEU A 409 -1.55 -5.96 10.11
N HIS A 410 -2.48 -6.18 9.18
CA HIS A 410 -2.69 -7.49 8.56
C HIS A 410 -2.54 -7.38 7.04
N ALA A 411 -1.81 -8.32 6.45
CA ALA A 411 -1.68 -8.43 4.99
C ALA A 411 -3.03 -8.37 4.27
N GLY A 412 -3.06 -7.68 3.12
CA GLY A 412 -4.25 -7.52 2.30
C GLY A 412 -5.24 -6.46 2.78
N GLN A 413 -4.98 -5.78 3.90
CA GLN A 413 -5.76 -4.61 4.31
C GLN A 413 -5.53 -3.44 3.35
N SER A 414 -6.62 -2.76 3.00
CA SER A 414 -6.64 -1.49 2.28
C SER A 414 -7.27 -0.44 3.17
N ILE A 415 -6.47 0.47 3.71
CA ILE A 415 -6.88 1.45 4.72
C ILE A 415 -6.87 2.83 4.08
N LEU A 416 -8.03 3.49 4.02
CA LEU A 416 -8.13 4.87 3.57
C LEU A 416 -7.88 5.80 4.76
N LEU A 417 -6.73 6.47 4.74
CA LEU A 417 -6.41 7.55 5.65
C LEU A 417 -7.05 8.84 5.15
N GLN A 418 -7.86 9.48 5.98
CA GLN A 418 -8.39 10.81 5.73
C GLN A 418 -7.81 11.76 6.77
N VAL A 419 -7.08 12.77 6.31
CA VAL A 419 -6.44 13.78 7.15
C VAL A 419 -7.01 15.14 6.80
N LEU A 420 -7.60 15.81 7.79
CA LEU A 420 -8.09 17.16 7.68
C LEU A 420 -6.92 18.14 7.84
N ALA A 421 -6.72 19.02 6.88
CA ALA A 421 -5.87 20.20 7.00
C ALA A 421 -6.76 21.40 7.33
N VAL A 422 -6.49 22.09 8.44
CA VAL A 422 -7.29 23.22 8.92
C VAL A 422 -6.37 24.42 9.16
N ASP A 423 -6.74 25.58 8.68
CA ASP A 423 -6.04 26.84 8.94
C ASP A 423 -6.26 27.34 10.40
N LEU A 424 -5.90 28.60 10.69
CA LEU A 424 -6.10 29.22 12.01
C LEU A 424 -5.53 28.40 13.17
N ALA A 425 -4.40 27.73 12.93
CA ALA A 425 -3.79 26.79 13.87
C ALA A 425 -4.73 25.66 14.33
N GLY A 426 -5.66 25.23 13.47
CA GLY A 426 -6.63 24.18 13.77
C GLY A 426 -7.86 24.64 14.56
N SER A 427 -8.20 25.94 14.47
CA SER A 427 -9.41 26.48 15.10
C SER A 427 -10.69 25.89 14.48
N GLU A 428 -11.76 25.75 15.26
CA GLU A 428 -13.08 25.34 14.76
C GLU A 428 -13.69 26.33 13.74
N SER A 429 -13.24 27.59 13.77
CA SER A 429 -13.63 28.62 12.82
C SER A 429 -12.83 28.59 11.52
N GLY A 430 -11.83 27.71 11.42
CA GLY A 430 -10.92 27.66 10.30
C GLY A 430 -11.53 27.04 9.04
N LEU A 431 -11.03 27.45 7.88
CA LEU A 431 -11.30 26.76 6.62
C LEU A 431 -10.44 25.49 6.55
N SER A 432 -10.93 24.50 5.81
CA SER A 432 -10.31 23.19 5.80
C SER A 432 -10.48 22.44 4.49
N SER A 433 -9.58 21.49 4.27
CA SER A 433 -9.68 20.48 3.22
C SER A 433 -9.26 19.11 3.74
N THR A 434 -9.61 18.05 3.00
CA THR A 434 -9.29 16.67 3.37
C THR A 434 -8.28 16.09 2.39
N CYS A 435 -7.14 15.65 2.91
CA CYS A 435 -6.14 14.89 2.19
C CYS A 435 -6.40 13.40 2.38
N GLU A 436 -6.34 12.62 1.29
CA GLU A 436 -6.60 11.19 1.31
C GLU A 436 -5.34 10.39 0.92
N VAL A 437 -5.02 9.35 1.69
CA VAL A 437 -3.92 8.40 1.41
C VAL A 437 -4.42 6.98 1.60
N THR A 438 -4.31 6.16 0.57
CA THR A 438 -4.63 4.72 0.68
C THR A 438 -3.38 3.96 1.11
N VAL A 439 -3.43 3.27 2.24
CA VAL A 439 -2.37 2.37 2.71
C VAL A 439 -2.74 0.94 2.37
N MET A 440 -1.92 0.30 1.56
CA MET A 440 -2.04 -1.10 1.17
C MET A 440 -1.03 -1.90 1.98
N VAL A 441 -1.53 -2.81 2.82
CA VAL A 441 -0.67 -3.65 3.64
C VAL A 441 -0.22 -4.86 2.83
N THR A 442 1.09 -4.95 2.55
CA THR A 442 1.68 -6.07 1.82
C THR A 442 2.06 -7.19 2.77
N ASP A 443 1.81 -8.40 2.33
CA ASP A 443 2.18 -9.64 3.02
C ASP A 443 3.69 -9.72 3.23
N VAL A 444 4.11 -10.36 4.33
CA VAL A 444 5.48 -10.79 4.53
C VAL A 444 5.48 -12.26 4.95
N ASN A 445 6.53 -12.99 4.61
CA ASN A 445 6.66 -14.41 4.95
C ASN A 445 6.89 -14.62 6.45
N ASN A 446 5.86 -14.49 7.28
CA ASN A 446 5.94 -14.59 8.74
C ASN A 446 5.21 -15.80 9.32
N HIS A 447 4.54 -16.59 8.48
CA HIS A 447 3.97 -17.88 8.88
C HIS A 447 4.81 -19.00 8.28
N ALA A 448 5.29 -19.90 9.13
CA ALA A 448 5.93 -21.13 8.67
C ALA A 448 4.85 -22.16 8.27
N PRO A 449 5.12 -23.06 7.31
CA PRO A 449 4.18 -24.09 6.91
C PRO A 449 4.00 -25.09 8.05
N GLU A 450 2.76 -25.50 8.29
CA GLU A 450 2.40 -26.47 9.31
C GLU A 450 1.79 -27.71 8.69
N PHE A 451 2.21 -28.90 9.14
CA PHE A 451 1.53 -30.14 8.76
C PHE A 451 0.14 -30.22 9.41
N ILE A 452 -0.88 -30.61 8.64
CA ILE A 452 -2.24 -30.85 9.15
C ILE A 452 -2.23 -31.91 10.26
N ASN A 453 -1.37 -32.93 10.11
CA ASN A 453 -1.16 -33.98 11.11
C ASN A 453 0.34 -34.17 11.37
N SER A 454 0.79 -33.95 12.60
CA SER A 454 2.19 -34.16 13.02
C SER A 454 2.58 -35.63 13.21
N GLN A 455 1.60 -36.53 13.24
CA GLN A 455 1.83 -37.97 13.35
C GLN A 455 0.93 -38.73 12.38
N ILE A 456 1.54 -39.60 11.57
CA ILE A 456 0.86 -40.40 10.55
C ILE A 456 1.20 -41.88 10.76
N GLY A 457 0.17 -42.72 10.80
CA GLY A 457 0.28 -44.17 10.93
C GLY A 457 -0.16 -44.72 12.30
N PRO A 458 0.16 -45.99 12.61
CA PRO A 458 1.06 -46.85 11.84
C PRO A 458 0.50 -47.27 10.48
N VAL A 459 1.31 -47.14 9.43
CA VAL A 459 1.04 -47.65 8.08
C VAL A 459 1.69 -49.03 7.95
N THR A 460 0.96 -50.04 7.48
CA THR A 460 1.47 -51.41 7.41
C THR A 460 1.77 -51.82 5.97
N LEU A 461 2.98 -52.33 5.72
CA LEU A 461 3.44 -52.78 4.40
C LEU A 461 4.11 -54.16 4.47
N PRO A 462 3.81 -55.09 3.56
CA PRO A 462 4.49 -56.39 3.49
C PRO A 462 5.93 -56.22 2.99
N GLU A 463 6.86 -57.06 3.46
CA GLU A 463 8.27 -56.95 3.10
C GLU A 463 8.57 -57.18 1.60
N ASP A 464 7.70 -57.91 0.90
CA ASP A 464 7.81 -58.17 -0.54
C ASP A 464 7.18 -57.08 -1.42
N VAL A 465 6.70 -55.99 -0.81
CA VAL A 465 6.19 -54.82 -1.53
C VAL A 465 7.26 -54.27 -2.47
N LYS A 466 6.86 -53.97 -3.70
CA LYS A 466 7.78 -53.47 -4.72
C LYS A 466 8.11 -51.99 -4.48
N PRO A 467 9.37 -51.56 -4.76
CA PRO A 467 9.71 -50.15 -4.84
C PRO A 467 8.75 -49.38 -5.77
N GLY A 468 8.43 -48.15 -5.40
CA GLY A 468 7.45 -47.27 -6.05
C GLY A 468 6.08 -47.24 -5.36
N ALA A 469 5.83 -48.13 -4.40
CA ALA A 469 4.58 -48.15 -3.62
C ALA A 469 4.40 -46.84 -2.82
N LEU A 470 3.17 -46.33 -2.79
CA LEU A 470 2.78 -45.19 -1.95
C LEU A 470 2.67 -45.66 -0.50
N VAL A 471 3.41 -45.01 0.40
CA VAL A 471 3.40 -45.30 1.85
C VAL A 471 2.36 -44.41 2.53
N ALA A 472 2.53 -43.10 2.43
CA ALA A 472 1.65 -42.11 3.04
C ALA A 472 1.58 -40.84 2.19
N THR A 473 0.52 -40.06 2.36
CA THR A 473 0.41 -38.69 1.84
C THR A 473 0.34 -37.75 3.03
N LEU A 474 1.28 -36.81 3.09
CA LEU A 474 1.34 -35.76 4.10
C LEU A 474 0.78 -34.48 3.49
N MET A 475 0.06 -33.70 4.28
CA MET A 475 -0.51 -32.41 3.86
C MET A 475 -0.01 -31.30 4.79
N ALA A 476 0.39 -30.18 4.22
CA ALA A 476 0.84 -28.99 4.94
C ALA A 476 0.12 -27.74 4.43
N THR A 477 -0.01 -26.74 5.30
CA THR A 477 -0.67 -25.47 5.01
C THR A 477 0.19 -24.33 5.49
N ASP A 478 0.17 -23.23 4.74
CA ASP A 478 0.84 -21.98 5.09
C ASP A 478 -0.19 -20.85 5.12
N ALA A 479 -0.09 -19.96 6.11
CA ALA A 479 -1.09 -18.93 6.37
C ALA A 479 -0.84 -17.63 5.60
N ASP A 480 0.32 -17.47 4.95
CA ASP A 480 0.67 -16.28 4.18
C ASP A 480 -0.24 -16.10 2.94
N LEU A 481 -0.49 -14.85 2.55
CA LEU A 481 -1.41 -14.52 1.46
C LEU A 481 -0.74 -14.53 0.09
N GLU A 482 0.54 -14.16 0.01
CA GLU A 482 1.32 -14.10 -1.22
C GLU A 482 1.69 -15.53 -1.65
N PRO A 483 1.37 -15.93 -2.91
CA PRO A 483 1.68 -17.28 -3.39
C PRO A 483 3.16 -17.66 -3.29
N ALA A 484 4.07 -16.69 -3.43
CA ALA A 484 5.50 -16.95 -3.34
C ALA A 484 5.93 -17.39 -1.92
N PHE A 485 5.30 -16.87 -0.86
CA PHE A 485 5.63 -17.20 0.52
C PHE A 485 5.08 -18.57 0.94
N ARG A 486 3.96 -19.00 0.33
CA ARG A 486 3.38 -20.33 0.55
C ARG A 486 4.09 -21.49 -0.15
N LEU A 487 5.13 -21.25 -0.95
CA LEU A 487 5.86 -22.32 -1.62
C LEU A 487 6.67 -23.14 -0.62
N MET A 488 6.41 -24.44 -0.58
CA MET A 488 6.98 -25.37 0.40
C MET A 488 8.08 -26.25 -0.21
N ASP A 489 9.12 -26.53 0.57
CA ASP A 489 10.12 -27.55 0.32
C ASP A 489 10.00 -28.67 1.36
N PHE A 490 10.10 -29.92 0.90
CA PHE A 490 9.93 -31.10 1.75
C PHE A 490 11.20 -31.94 1.76
N ALA A 491 11.65 -32.35 2.95
CA ALA A 491 12.80 -33.21 3.10
C ALA A 491 12.56 -34.30 4.17
N ILE A 492 13.34 -35.38 4.09
CA ILE A 492 13.43 -36.36 5.18
C ILE A 492 14.56 -35.89 6.10
N GLU A 493 14.20 -35.50 7.32
CA GLU A 493 15.15 -35.01 8.32
C GLU A 493 15.81 -36.17 9.08
N GLU A 494 15.00 -37.13 9.54
CA GLU A 494 15.46 -38.26 10.34
C GLU A 494 14.73 -39.56 9.99
N GLY A 495 15.27 -40.69 10.44
CA GLY A 495 14.56 -41.98 10.40
C GLY A 495 14.72 -42.81 9.12
N ASP A 496 15.47 -42.31 8.14
CA ASP A 496 15.81 -43.05 6.91
C ASP A 496 17.30 -42.94 6.51
N PRO A 497 18.24 -43.43 7.36
CA PRO A 497 19.67 -43.35 7.06
C PRO A 497 20.09 -44.16 5.83
N GLU A 498 19.28 -45.16 5.44
CA GLU A 498 19.57 -46.05 4.32
C GLU A 498 18.93 -45.56 3.00
N GLY A 499 18.12 -44.50 3.00
CA GLY A 499 17.42 -44.01 1.81
C GLY A 499 16.45 -45.04 1.24
N ILE A 500 15.70 -45.71 2.13
CA ILE A 500 14.65 -46.69 1.83
C ILE A 500 13.40 -45.99 1.30
N PHE A 501 13.16 -44.75 1.72
CA PHE A 501 12.02 -43.94 1.33
C PHE A 501 12.47 -42.77 0.44
N ASP A 502 11.49 -42.18 -0.25
CA ASP A 502 11.67 -40.99 -1.07
C ASP A 502 10.41 -40.12 -0.99
N LEU A 503 10.57 -38.83 -1.24
CA LEU A 503 9.48 -37.86 -1.26
C LEU A 503 9.18 -37.44 -2.69
N SER A 504 7.89 -37.33 -3.03
CA SER A 504 7.42 -36.88 -4.34
C SER A 504 6.29 -35.88 -4.17
N TRP A 505 6.46 -34.67 -4.71
CA TRP A 505 5.46 -33.61 -4.72
C TRP A 505 5.55 -32.81 -6.02
N GLU A 506 4.46 -32.09 -6.33
CA GLU A 506 4.46 -31.10 -7.41
C GLU A 506 4.80 -29.72 -6.81
N PRO A 507 5.48 -28.82 -7.55
CA PRO A 507 5.65 -27.43 -7.12
C PRO A 507 4.28 -26.78 -6.88
N ASP A 508 4.12 -26.01 -5.80
CA ASP A 508 2.86 -25.37 -5.37
C ASP A 508 1.77 -26.34 -4.86
N SER A 509 2.15 -27.60 -4.57
CA SER A 509 1.26 -28.59 -3.94
C SER A 509 1.21 -28.42 -2.41
N ASP A 510 0.01 -28.55 -1.84
CA ASP A 510 -0.25 -28.63 -0.40
C ASP A 510 0.06 -30.03 0.21
N HIS A 511 0.48 -30.99 -0.62
CA HIS A 511 0.74 -32.35 -0.22
C HIS A 511 2.00 -32.96 -0.82
N VAL A 512 2.63 -33.84 -0.03
CA VAL A 512 3.81 -34.64 -0.41
C VAL A 512 3.54 -36.13 -0.20
N GLN A 513 3.99 -36.95 -1.15
CA GLN A 513 3.85 -38.40 -1.09
C GLN A 513 5.15 -39.05 -0.62
N LEU A 514 5.10 -39.77 0.49
CA LEU A 514 6.17 -40.67 0.92
C LEU A 514 6.04 -41.98 0.16
N ARG A 515 7.07 -42.36 -0.59
CA ARG A 515 7.09 -43.55 -1.43
C ARG A 515 8.24 -44.46 -1.06
N LEU A 516 8.03 -45.75 -1.29
CA LEU A 516 9.09 -46.73 -1.08
C LEU A 516 10.10 -46.69 -2.24
N ARG A 517 11.39 -46.56 -1.94
CA ARG A 517 12.48 -46.52 -2.92
C ARG A 517 13.28 -47.83 -2.98
N LYS A 518 13.43 -48.52 -1.85
CA LYS A 518 14.15 -49.80 -1.73
C LYS A 518 13.25 -50.88 -1.15
N ASN A 519 13.63 -52.14 -1.29
CA ASN A 519 12.88 -53.24 -0.71
C ASN A 519 12.90 -53.16 0.82
N LEU A 520 11.80 -53.54 1.45
CA LEU A 520 11.73 -53.70 2.90
C LEU A 520 12.26 -55.09 3.29
N SER A 521 12.73 -55.25 4.53
CA SER A 521 13.08 -56.54 5.10
C SER A 521 12.65 -56.56 6.56
N TYR A 522 11.75 -57.49 6.89
CA TYR A 522 11.27 -57.63 8.26
C TYR A 522 12.41 -58.02 9.22
N GLU A 523 13.37 -58.82 8.76
CA GLU A 523 14.54 -59.24 9.56
C GLU A 523 15.50 -58.09 9.86
N ALA A 524 15.61 -57.12 8.95
CA ALA A 524 16.49 -55.97 9.12
C ALA A 524 15.86 -54.94 10.08
N ALA A 525 14.62 -54.54 9.83
CA ALA A 525 13.86 -53.61 10.65
C ALA A 525 12.35 -53.94 10.60
N PRO A 526 11.72 -54.27 11.74
CA PRO A 526 10.28 -54.54 11.78
C PRO A 526 9.42 -53.27 11.74
N ASP A 527 10.00 -52.11 12.03
CA ASP A 527 9.35 -50.80 11.94
C ASP A 527 10.33 -49.70 11.51
N HIS A 528 9.80 -48.68 10.84
CA HIS A 528 10.51 -47.46 10.48
C HIS A 528 9.72 -46.24 11.01
N LYS A 529 10.44 -45.25 11.53
CA LYS A 529 9.87 -43.96 11.94
C LYS A 529 10.57 -42.86 11.17
N VAL A 530 9.93 -42.39 10.11
CA VAL A 530 10.49 -41.38 9.21
C VAL A 530 9.99 -40.01 9.63
N VAL A 531 10.90 -39.07 9.89
CA VAL A 531 10.57 -37.68 10.21
C VAL A 531 10.71 -36.86 8.93
N VAL A 532 9.58 -36.35 8.45
CA VAL A 532 9.50 -35.46 7.29
C VAL A 532 9.43 -34.03 7.80
N VAL A 533 10.20 -33.15 7.21
CA VAL A 533 10.27 -31.72 7.53
C VAL A 533 9.74 -30.90 6.36
N VAL A 534 9.01 -29.82 6.65
CA VAL A 534 8.49 -28.85 5.67
C VAL A 534 8.94 -27.44 6.04
N SER A 535 9.46 -26.70 5.07
CA SER A 535 9.90 -25.31 5.22
C SER A 535 9.49 -24.48 4.02
N ASN A 536 9.37 -23.15 4.18
CA ASN A 536 9.20 -22.25 3.04
C ASN A 536 10.44 -22.30 2.13
N ILE A 537 10.23 -22.03 0.84
CA ILE A 537 11.33 -21.77 -0.09
C ILE A 537 11.94 -20.38 0.17
N GLU A 538 11.09 -19.39 0.46
CA GLU A 538 11.51 -18.04 0.83
C GLU A 538 11.89 -17.95 2.31
N GLU A 539 12.76 -17.00 2.67
CA GLU A 539 13.24 -16.84 4.04
C GLU A 539 12.13 -16.26 4.94
N LEU A 540 11.93 -16.86 6.12
CA LEU A 540 10.98 -16.39 7.12
C LEU A 540 11.44 -15.06 7.74
N VAL A 541 10.52 -14.13 7.92
CA VAL A 541 10.75 -12.78 8.47
C VAL A 541 9.92 -12.59 9.74
N GLY A 542 10.57 -12.22 10.85
CA GLY A 542 9.90 -11.85 12.10
C GLY A 542 10.11 -12.83 13.28
N PRO A 543 9.53 -12.54 14.46
CA PRO A 543 9.74 -13.34 15.66
C PRO A 543 8.79 -14.56 15.79
N GLY A 544 9.24 -15.73 15.31
CA GLY A 544 8.68 -17.08 15.54
C GLY A 544 7.98 -17.70 14.31
N PRO A 545 7.86 -19.05 14.15
CA PRO A 545 8.50 -20.18 14.85
C PRO A 545 9.46 -21.00 13.95
N GLY A 546 10.78 -20.93 14.19
CA GLY A 546 11.75 -21.94 13.70
C GLY A 546 11.89 -22.11 12.18
N PRO A 547 12.87 -22.89 11.69
CA PRO A 547 13.12 -23.01 10.25
C PRO A 547 12.20 -24.01 9.53
N ALA A 548 11.41 -24.83 10.24
CA ALA A 548 10.55 -25.85 9.63
C ALA A 548 9.60 -26.55 10.62
N ALA A 549 8.46 -27.07 10.13
CA ALA A 549 7.59 -27.99 10.87
C ALA A 549 7.90 -29.46 10.53
N THR A 550 7.66 -30.38 11.47
CA THR A 550 7.95 -31.81 11.28
C THR A 550 6.72 -32.70 11.48
N ALA A 551 6.65 -33.78 10.70
CA ALA A 551 5.65 -34.83 10.83
C ALA A 551 6.34 -36.20 10.84
N THR A 552 5.92 -37.08 11.76
CA THR A 552 6.47 -38.43 11.88
C THR A 552 5.55 -39.46 11.25
N VAL A 553 6.07 -40.22 10.28
CA VAL A 553 5.38 -41.36 9.67
C VAL A 553 5.90 -42.65 10.29
N THR A 554 5.03 -43.40 10.96
CA THR A 554 5.36 -44.72 11.52
C THR A 554 4.93 -45.81 10.55
N ILE A 555 5.85 -46.68 10.17
CA ILE A 555 5.66 -47.74 9.17
C ILE A 555 5.97 -49.07 9.81
N LEU A 556 5.06 -50.02 9.74
CA LEU A 556 5.23 -51.39 10.23
C LEU A 556 5.45 -52.33 9.05
N VAL A 557 6.50 -53.16 9.13
CA VAL A 557 6.80 -54.16 8.11
C VAL A 557 6.11 -55.47 8.47
N GLU A 558 5.36 -56.05 7.54
CA GLU A 558 4.75 -57.37 7.68
C GLU A 558 5.63 -58.45 7.06
N ARG A 559 5.86 -59.54 7.81
CA ARG A 559 6.60 -60.71 7.36
C ARG A 559 5.78 -61.56 6.38
N VAL A 560 6.36 -61.93 5.24
CA VAL A 560 5.74 -62.80 4.22
C VAL A 560 6.28 -64.24 4.35
N VAL A 561 5.39 -65.23 4.47
CA VAL A 561 5.78 -66.65 4.67
C VAL A 561 5.80 -67.42 3.34
N ALA A 562 6.93 -68.07 3.03
CA ALA A 562 7.12 -68.85 1.79
C ALA A 562 6.23 -70.12 1.68
N PRO A 563 5.84 -70.56 0.46
CA PRO A 563 4.96 -71.72 0.23
C PRO A 563 5.60 -73.09 0.52
N LEU A 564 4.77 -74.09 0.85
CA LEU A 564 5.16 -75.45 1.26
C LEU A 564 5.56 -76.36 0.06
N LYS A 565 6.63 -77.17 0.18
CA LYS A 565 7.12 -78.11 -0.87
C LYS A 565 7.52 -79.49 -0.29
N LEU A 566 7.25 -80.56 -1.06
CA LEU A 566 7.67 -81.95 -0.77
C LEU A 566 8.99 -82.28 -1.50
N ASP A 567 9.72 -83.32 -1.05
CA ASP A 567 11.02 -83.71 -1.64
C ASP A 567 10.89 -84.32 -3.04
N GLN A 568 9.72 -84.89 -3.36
CA GLN A 568 9.40 -85.47 -4.66
C GLN A 568 7.97 -85.10 -5.09
N GLU A 569 7.75 -84.96 -6.40
CA GLU A 569 6.40 -84.75 -6.97
C GLU A 569 5.63 -86.09 -7.11
N SER A 570 6.36 -87.22 -7.18
CA SER A 570 5.79 -88.57 -7.23
C SER A 570 6.71 -89.63 -6.60
N TYR A 571 6.14 -90.57 -5.84
CA TYR A 571 6.84 -91.70 -5.22
C TYR A 571 6.39 -93.02 -5.87
N GLU A 572 7.32 -93.91 -6.19
CA GLU A 572 7.02 -95.17 -6.90
C GLU A 572 7.65 -96.37 -6.19
N THR A 573 6.90 -97.48 -6.03
CA THR A 573 7.40 -98.71 -5.39
C THR A 573 6.79 -99.96 -6.00
N SER A 574 7.45 -101.12 -5.84
CA SER A 574 6.98 -102.41 -6.37
C SER A 574 6.90 -103.46 -5.26
N ILE A 575 5.74 -104.10 -5.09
CA ILE A 575 5.52 -105.07 -4.01
C ILE A 575 4.86 -106.37 -4.49
N PRO A 576 5.23 -107.53 -3.95
CA PRO A 576 4.51 -108.77 -4.23
C PRO A 576 3.05 -108.72 -3.78
N VAL A 577 2.14 -109.34 -4.53
CA VAL A 577 0.71 -109.48 -4.12
C VAL A 577 0.55 -110.28 -2.82
N SER A 578 1.56 -111.06 -2.41
CA SER A 578 1.60 -111.78 -1.13
C SER A 578 2.06 -110.91 0.05
N THR A 579 2.24 -109.60 -0.14
CA THR A 579 2.72 -108.71 0.94
C THR A 579 1.70 -108.70 2.08
N PRO A 580 2.11 -109.05 3.31
CA PRO A 580 1.21 -109.08 4.46
C PRO A 580 0.82 -107.66 4.89
N ALA A 581 -0.38 -107.52 5.46
CA ALA A 581 -0.85 -106.26 6.03
C ALA A 581 0.14 -105.74 7.09
N GLY A 582 0.36 -104.43 7.12
CA GLY A 582 1.29 -103.72 8.01
C GLY A 582 2.69 -103.51 7.43
N SER A 583 3.01 -104.07 6.27
CA SER A 583 4.32 -103.88 5.62
C SER A 583 4.53 -102.42 5.20
N LEU A 584 5.69 -101.85 5.52
CA LEU A 584 6.13 -100.51 5.10
C LEU A 584 6.49 -100.52 3.61
N LEU A 585 6.03 -99.51 2.86
CA LEU A 585 6.22 -99.37 1.42
C LEU A 585 7.25 -98.31 1.06
N LEU A 586 7.06 -97.10 1.58
CA LEU A 586 7.91 -95.92 1.38
C LEU A 586 7.60 -94.86 2.44
N THR A 587 8.40 -93.80 2.49
CA THR A 587 8.22 -92.67 3.40
C THR A 587 8.24 -91.38 2.61
N ILE A 588 7.24 -90.53 2.81
CA ILE A 588 7.09 -89.22 2.17
C ILE A 588 7.74 -88.17 3.07
N GLN A 589 8.58 -87.31 2.49
CA GLN A 589 9.37 -86.31 3.24
C GLN A 589 9.21 -84.89 2.67
N PRO A 590 9.27 -83.85 3.51
CA PRO A 590 9.35 -82.47 3.03
C PRO A 590 10.70 -82.19 2.35
N SER A 591 10.74 -81.24 1.42
CA SER A 591 11.99 -80.84 0.75
C SER A 591 13.00 -80.21 1.71
N ASP A 592 12.51 -79.57 2.77
CA ASP A 592 13.33 -79.00 3.85
C ASP A 592 13.01 -79.72 5.17
N PRO A 593 13.93 -80.55 5.69
CA PRO A 593 13.71 -81.37 6.87
C PRO A 593 13.65 -80.58 8.20
N MET A 594 13.89 -79.26 8.23
CA MET A 594 13.99 -78.49 9.47
C MET A 594 12.92 -77.43 9.73
N SER A 595 12.00 -77.12 8.80
CA SER A 595 11.21 -75.90 8.97
C SER A 595 9.77 -76.05 9.49
N ARG A 596 9.04 -77.16 9.30
CA ARG A 596 7.58 -77.19 9.57
C ARG A 596 7.08 -78.58 9.98
N THR A 597 6.11 -78.63 10.91
CA THR A 597 5.44 -79.88 11.28
C THR A 597 4.32 -80.16 10.28
N LEU A 598 4.38 -81.31 9.59
CA LEU A 598 3.41 -81.68 8.56
C LEU A 598 2.50 -82.81 9.02
N ARG A 599 1.25 -82.75 8.56
CA ARG A 599 0.25 -83.81 8.70
C ARG A 599 0.01 -84.44 7.33
N PHE A 600 0.19 -85.74 7.22
CA PHE A 600 0.02 -86.50 5.98
C PHE A 600 -1.29 -87.30 5.95
N SER A 601 -1.98 -87.29 4.82
CA SER A 601 -3.22 -88.05 4.59
C SER A 601 -3.27 -88.64 3.18
N LEU A 602 -3.96 -89.77 3.02
CA LEU A 602 -4.26 -90.35 1.71
C LEU A 602 -5.62 -89.81 1.24
N VAL A 603 -5.67 -89.27 0.03
CA VAL A 603 -6.87 -88.59 -0.50
C VAL A 603 -7.79 -89.56 -1.25
N ASN A 604 -7.25 -90.48 -2.05
CA ASN A 604 -8.03 -91.30 -3.00
C ASN A 604 -7.66 -92.79 -3.00
N ASP A 605 -7.45 -93.40 -1.84
CA ASP A 605 -7.26 -94.86 -1.69
C ASP A 605 -8.61 -95.59 -1.78
N SER A 606 -9.11 -95.84 -3.00
CA SER A 606 -10.43 -96.46 -3.23
C SER A 606 -10.56 -97.89 -2.73
N GLU A 607 -9.46 -98.66 -2.76
CA GLU A 607 -9.43 -100.06 -2.33
C GLU A 607 -9.07 -100.22 -0.84
N GLY A 608 -8.71 -99.13 -0.15
CA GLY A 608 -8.31 -99.17 1.26
C GLY A 608 -7.07 -100.02 1.52
N TRP A 609 -6.21 -100.21 0.51
CA TRP A 609 -5.03 -101.07 0.62
C TRP A 609 -3.89 -100.42 1.38
N LEU A 610 -3.90 -99.09 1.50
CA LEU A 610 -2.82 -98.31 2.07
C LEU A 610 -3.26 -97.58 3.34
N CYS A 611 -2.32 -97.36 4.23
CA CYS A 611 -2.48 -96.38 5.30
C CYS A 611 -1.20 -95.58 5.43
N ILE A 612 -1.33 -94.28 5.66
CA ILE A 612 -0.20 -93.40 5.92
C ILE A 612 -0.15 -93.05 7.40
N LYS A 613 1.04 -93.05 7.99
CA LYS A 613 1.26 -92.52 9.31
C LYS A 613 1.23 -91.01 9.26
N GLU A 614 0.24 -90.44 9.92
CA GLU A 614 -0.11 -89.02 9.92
C GLU A 614 1.07 -88.07 10.19
N VAL A 615 2.06 -88.49 11.00
CA VAL A 615 3.19 -87.64 11.41
C VAL A 615 4.53 -88.05 10.77
N SER A 616 4.76 -89.35 10.54
CA SER A 616 6.03 -89.83 9.97
C SER A 616 6.06 -89.87 8.44
N GLY A 617 4.90 -89.76 7.78
CA GLY A 617 4.80 -89.88 6.32
C GLY A 617 5.05 -91.30 5.80
N GLU A 618 5.14 -92.30 6.68
CA GLU A 618 5.34 -93.71 6.32
C GLU A 618 4.05 -94.33 5.76
N VAL A 619 4.12 -94.82 4.53
CA VAL A 619 3.02 -95.50 3.85
C VAL A 619 3.16 -97.01 4.06
N HIS A 620 2.14 -97.63 4.65
CA HIS A 620 2.06 -99.05 4.91
C HIS A 620 0.90 -99.70 4.15
N THR A 621 0.94 -101.02 4.00
CA THR A 621 -0.24 -101.80 3.63
C THR A 621 -1.23 -101.87 4.80
N ALA A 622 -2.46 -101.41 4.60
CA ALA A 622 -3.50 -101.43 5.64
C ALA A 622 -4.14 -102.81 5.78
N GLN A 623 -4.32 -103.52 4.67
CA GLN A 623 -4.96 -104.82 4.61
C GLN A 623 -4.25 -105.76 3.62
N SER A 624 -4.71 -107.01 3.56
CA SER A 624 -4.20 -107.95 2.58
C SER A 624 -4.57 -107.48 1.17
N LEU A 625 -3.61 -107.50 0.24
CA LEU A 625 -3.77 -107.09 -1.16
C LEU A 625 -4.60 -108.09 -2.00
N GLN A 626 -5.64 -108.69 -1.39
CA GLN A 626 -6.54 -109.63 -2.05
C GLN A 626 -7.32 -108.90 -3.14
N GLY A 627 -7.10 -109.30 -4.39
CA GLY A 627 -7.72 -108.68 -5.57
C GLY A 627 -6.70 -108.05 -6.54
N ALA A 628 -5.49 -107.72 -6.07
CA ALA A 628 -4.43 -107.20 -6.92
C ALA A 628 -3.86 -108.28 -7.85
N GLN A 629 -3.78 -108.01 -9.16
CA GLN A 629 -3.14 -108.92 -10.11
C GLN A 629 -1.66 -108.57 -10.29
N PRO A 630 -0.77 -109.57 -10.43
CA PRO A 630 0.61 -109.31 -10.81
C PRO A 630 0.67 -108.58 -12.16
N GLY A 631 1.25 -107.37 -12.17
CA GLY A 631 1.33 -106.48 -13.33
C GLY A 631 0.44 -105.23 -13.26
N ASP A 632 -0.50 -105.16 -12.30
CA ASP A 632 -1.34 -103.97 -12.10
C ASP A 632 -0.56 -102.86 -11.37
N THR A 633 -0.96 -101.61 -11.66
CA THR A 633 -0.52 -100.40 -10.95
C THR A 633 -1.65 -99.78 -10.14
N TYR A 634 -1.32 -99.33 -8.93
CA TYR A 634 -2.25 -98.64 -8.04
C TYR A 634 -1.71 -97.27 -7.67
N THR A 635 -2.50 -96.22 -7.91
CA THR A 635 -2.07 -94.82 -7.75
C THR A 635 -2.92 -94.13 -6.70
N VAL A 636 -2.28 -93.54 -5.69
CA VAL A 636 -2.92 -92.80 -4.61
C VAL A 636 -2.24 -91.44 -4.41
N LEU A 637 -3.03 -90.38 -4.23
CA LEU A 637 -2.58 -89.04 -3.92
C LEU A 637 -2.41 -88.89 -2.41
N VAL A 638 -1.26 -88.38 -1.99
CA VAL A 638 -0.98 -87.98 -0.62
C VAL A 638 -1.03 -86.48 -0.51
N GLU A 639 -1.76 -85.97 0.47
CA GLU A 639 -1.77 -84.56 0.84
C GLU A 639 -0.93 -84.37 2.11
N ALA A 640 -0.09 -83.32 2.10
CA ALA A 640 0.67 -82.85 3.23
C ALA A 640 0.20 -81.44 3.61
N GLN A 641 -0.26 -81.28 4.84
CA GLN A 641 -0.82 -80.03 5.37
C GLN A 641 0.05 -79.50 6.51
N ASP A 642 0.30 -78.19 6.50
CA ASP A 642 1.00 -77.49 7.57
C ASP A 642 0.11 -77.39 8.81
N THR A 643 0.59 -77.86 9.97
CA THR A 643 -0.18 -77.84 11.22
C THR A 643 -0.30 -76.45 11.85
N ASP A 644 0.65 -75.54 11.58
CA ASP A 644 0.68 -74.20 12.16
C ASP A 644 -0.19 -73.23 11.34
N LYS A 645 -0.42 -73.52 10.04
CA LYS A 645 -1.29 -72.76 9.15
C LYS A 645 -2.12 -73.71 8.26
N PRO A 646 -3.34 -74.12 8.68
CA PRO A 646 -4.15 -75.15 8.00
C PRO A 646 -4.59 -74.80 6.57
N GLY A 647 -4.31 -73.60 6.07
CA GLY A 647 -4.58 -73.19 4.69
C GLY A 647 -3.46 -73.51 3.68
N LEU A 648 -2.30 -74.01 4.13
CA LEU A 648 -1.19 -74.40 3.27
C LEU A 648 -1.13 -75.93 3.14
N SER A 649 -1.64 -76.47 2.04
CA SER A 649 -1.48 -77.88 1.68
C SER A 649 -0.75 -78.04 0.34
N THR A 650 -0.06 -79.15 0.20
CA THR A 650 0.58 -79.59 -1.04
C THR A 650 0.31 -81.08 -1.22
N SER A 651 0.39 -81.58 -2.46
CA SER A 651 0.07 -82.99 -2.75
C SER A 651 1.10 -83.64 -3.66
N ALA A 652 1.31 -84.94 -3.49
CA ALA A 652 2.22 -85.76 -4.29
C ALA A 652 1.56 -87.11 -4.62
N THR A 653 1.95 -87.70 -5.75
CA THR A 653 1.36 -88.95 -6.24
C THR A 653 2.18 -90.17 -5.82
N VAL A 654 1.55 -91.22 -5.29
CA VAL A 654 2.17 -92.50 -4.94
C VAL A 654 1.72 -93.59 -5.91
N VAL A 655 2.65 -94.27 -6.57
CA VAL A 655 2.39 -95.33 -7.56
C VAL A 655 2.97 -96.66 -7.08
N ILE A 656 2.15 -97.71 -7.06
CA ILE A 656 2.52 -99.04 -6.57
C ILE A 656 2.36 -100.06 -7.69
N HIS A 657 3.40 -100.85 -7.97
CA HIS A 657 3.40 -101.94 -8.94
C HIS A 657 3.31 -103.31 -8.24
N PHE A 658 2.38 -104.18 -8.65
CA PHE A 658 2.21 -105.48 -8.01
C PHE A 658 3.01 -106.61 -8.70
N LEU A 659 3.79 -107.37 -7.93
CA LEU A 659 4.66 -108.48 -8.39
C LEU A 659 4.09 -109.87 -8.02
N LYS A 660 4.50 -110.92 -8.75
CA LYS A 660 4.06 -112.32 -8.54
C LYS A 660 4.79 -112.99 -7.35
N ALA A 661 4.06 -113.72 -6.51
CA ALA A 661 4.60 -114.39 -5.31
C ALA A 661 5.40 -115.69 -5.61
N SER A 662 6.47 -115.95 -4.84
CA SER A 662 7.32 -117.16 -4.92
C SER A 662 6.94 -118.21 -3.85
N PRO A 663 6.97 -119.54 -4.14
CA PRO A 663 6.57 -120.57 -3.19
C PRO A 663 7.64 -120.88 -2.13
N VAL A 664 7.24 -120.95 -0.86
CA VAL A 664 8.04 -121.31 0.33
C VAL A 664 7.69 -122.75 0.78
N PRO A 665 8.64 -123.62 1.16
CA PRO A 665 8.32 -124.94 1.71
C PRO A 665 7.94 -124.86 3.20
N ALA A 666 6.86 -125.54 3.59
CA ALA A 666 6.39 -125.68 4.96
C ALA A 666 7.10 -126.85 5.68
N LEU A 667 7.61 -126.60 6.89
CA LEU A 667 8.09 -127.63 7.81
C LEU A 667 7.21 -127.66 9.06
N THR A 668 6.58 -128.80 9.31
CA THR A 668 5.87 -129.17 10.54
C THR A 668 6.81 -129.96 11.44
N LEU A 669 7.01 -129.53 12.69
CA LEU A 669 7.71 -130.31 13.72
C LEU A 669 6.89 -130.43 15.00
N SER A 670 6.89 -131.66 15.50
CA SER A 670 6.08 -132.25 16.57
C SER A 670 6.49 -131.82 17.98
N ALA A 671 5.51 -131.80 18.89
CA ALA A 671 5.65 -131.51 20.32
C ALA A 671 6.55 -132.52 21.06
N GLY A 672 7.74 -132.09 21.48
CA GLY A 672 8.55 -132.75 22.51
C GLY A 672 8.08 -132.39 23.94
N PRO A 673 8.43 -133.19 24.97
CA PRO A 673 7.90 -133.02 26.33
C PRO A 673 8.37 -131.71 26.97
N SER A 674 7.44 -130.98 27.59
CA SER A 674 7.73 -129.77 28.39
C SER A 674 8.71 -130.08 29.53
N ARG A 675 9.82 -129.35 29.62
CA ARG A 675 10.88 -129.54 30.63
C ARG A 675 10.83 -128.42 31.68
N HIS A 676 11.05 -128.76 32.95
CA HIS A 676 10.91 -127.84 34.09
C HIS A 676 12.26 -127.24 34.52
N LEU A 677 12.28 -125.96 34.93
CA LEU A 677 13.40 -125.27 35.57
C LEU A 677 12.97 -124.66 36.91
N CYS A 678 13.93 -124.46 37.82
CA CYS A 678 13.63 -124.11 39.20
C CYS A 678 14.04 -122.67 39.58
N THR A 679 13.16 -121.98 40.31
CA THR A 679 13.38 -120.64 40.88
C THR A 679 13.22 -120.73 42.41
N PRO A 680 14.23 -120.39 43.25
CA PRO A 680 15.53 -119.81 42.90
C PRO A 680 16.45 -120.76 42.13
N ARG A 681 17.35 -120.21 41.32
CA ARG A 681 18.22 -120.94 40.39
C ARG A 681 19.01 -122.06 41.07
N GLN A 682 18.93 -123.26 40.51
CA GLN A 682 19.81 -124.41 40.79
C GLN A 682 20.65 -124.73 39.54
N ASP A 683 21.79 -125.41 39.67
CA ASP A 683 22.80 -125.58 38.60
C ASP A 683 22.46 -126.66 37.54
N TYR A 684 21.18 -126.88 37.24
CA TYR A 684 20.74 -127.71 36.11
C TYR A 684 19.89 -126.91 35.11
N GLY A 685 19.96 -127.36 33.87
CA GLY A 685 19.41 -126.71 32.67
C GLY A 685 18.75 -127.71 31.74
N VAL A 686 18.10 -127.19 30.71
CA VAL A 686 17.43 -127.96 29.65
C VAL A 686 18.36 -128.08 28.45
N VAL A 687 18.63 -129.32 28.01
CA VAL A 687 19.42 -129.57 26.80
C VAL A 687 18.57 -129.29 25.55
N VAL A 688 19.09 -128.46 24.65
CA VAL A 688 18.55 -128.12 23.32
C VAL A 688 19.42 -128.80 22.27
N SER A 689 18.84 -129.61 21.39
CA SER A 689 19.54 -130.37 20.34
C SER A 689 19.42 -129.71 18.96
N GLY A 690 20.50 -129.71 18.18
CA GLY A 690 20.56 -129.16 16.82
C GLY A 690 20.22 -130.14 15.68
N VAL A 691 19.87 -131.40 15.97
CA VAL A 691 19.73 -132.46 14.95
C VAL A 691 18.26 -132.76 14.60
N SER A 692 17.96 -132.75 13.30
CA SER A 692 16.76 -133.29 12.64
C SER A 692 16.94 -134.80 12.41
N GLU A 693 15.95 -135.64 12.75
CA GLU A 693 15.93 -137.10 12.47
C GLU A 693 15.66 -137.40 10.97
N ASP A 694 16.45 -136.79 10.08
CA ASP A 694 16.44 -137.11 8.65
C ASP A 694 17.78 -137.78 8.27
N PRO A 695 17.79 -139.09 7.93
CA PRO A 695 19.00 -139.88 7.75
C PRO A 695 19.87 -139.48 6.54
N ASP A 696 19.45 -138.53 5.71
CA ASP A 696 20.22 -138.03 4.55
C ASP A 696 21.12 -136.80 4.87
N LEU A 697 21.16 -136.34 6.13
CA LEU A 697 21.95 -135.18 6.56
C LEU A 697 23.16 -135.52 7.45
N ALA A 698 23.52 -136.80 7.57
CA ALA A 698 24.59 -137.30 8.45
C ALA A 698 26.04 -137.12 7.92
N ASN A 699 26.28 -136.28 6.91
CA ASN A 699 27.63 -136.13 6.31
C ASN A 699 28.06 -134.68 6.00
N ARG A 700 27.49 -133.69 6.71
CA ARG A 700 27.99 -132.31 6.68
C ARG A 700 28.62 -131.97 8.04
N ASN A 701 29.95 -132.01 8.07
CA ASN A 701 30.74 -131.61 9.24
C ASN A 701 30.79 -130.08 9.34
N GLY A 702 30.01 -129.51 10.24
CA GLY A 702 30.09 -128.12 10.70
C GLY A 702 29.57 -128.02 12.14
N PRO A 703 30.17 -127.18 13.02
CA PRO A 703 29.69 -127.03 14.39
C PRO A 703 28.37 -126.22 14.39
N TYR A 704 27.35 -126.70 15.10
CA TYR A 704 26.13 -125.94 15.35
C TYR A 704 26.41 -124.83 16.35
N SER A 705 25.99 -123.61 16.04
CA SER A 705 26.03 -122.48 16.99
C SER A 705 24.63 -122.12 17.47
N PHE A 706 24.52 -121.80 18.76
CA PHE A 706 23.25 -121.55 19.43
C PHE A 706 23.28 -120.16 20.06
N ALA A 707 22.25 -119.35 19.80
CA ALA A 707 22.09 -118.02 20.38
C ALA A 707 20.67 -117.80 20.92
N LEU A 708 20.52 -116.94 21.93
CA LEU A 708 19.20 -116.47 22.36
C LEU A 708 18.69 -115.37 21.41
N GLY A 709 17.38 -115.29 21.22
CA GLY A 709 16.78 -114.22 20.40
C GLY A 709 17.14 -112.79 20.87
N PRO A 710 17.04 -111.78 19.99
CA PRO A 710 17.55 -110.42 20.22
C PRO A 710 16.79 -109.61 21.28
N ASN A 711 15.72 -110.16 21.88
CA ASN A 711 14.94 -109.45 22.88
C ASN A 711 15.80 -109.26 24.17
N PRO A 712 16.05 -108.02 24.62
CA PRO A 712 16.91 -107.74 25.78
C PRO A 712 16.39 -108.37 27.07
N THR A 713 15.07 -108.59 27.20
CA THR A 713 14.49 -109.32 28.34
C THR A 713 14.85 -110.82 28.30
N VAL A 714 14.92 -111.42 27.11
CA VAL A 714 15.31 -112.83 26.94
C VAL A 714 16.79 -113.03 27.26
N GLN A 715 17.65 -112.11 26.82
CA GLN A 715 19.09 -112.15 27.13
C GLN A 715 19.39 -111.88 28.61
N ARG A 716 18.52 -111.14 29.31
CA ARG A 716 18.61 -110.90 30.75
C ARG A 716 18.17 -112.11 31.58
N ASP A 717 17.09 -112.77 31.19
CA ASP A 717 16.42 -113.78 32.03
C ASP A 717 16.97 -115.21 31.80
N TRP A 718 17.54 -115.49 30.63
CA TRP A 718 18.00 -116.82 30.21
C TRP A 718 19.48 -116.83 29.85
N ARG A 719 20.14 -117.97 30.10
CA ARG A 719 21.53 -118.20 29.71
C ARG A 719 21.64 -119.49 28.91
N LEU A 720 22.24 -119.41 27.74
CA LEU A 720 22.49 -120.54 26.86
C LEU A 720 24.00 -120.80 26.81
N GLN A 721 24.41 -122.03 27.10
CA GLN A 721 25.82 -122.45 27.07
C GLN A 721 25.97 -123.62 26.10
N PRO A 722 26.89 -123.56 25.11
CA PRO A 722 27.12 -124.71 24.23
C PRO A 722 27.66 -125.88 25.06
N LEU A 723 27.07 -127.07 24.88
CA LEU A 723 27.46 -128.29 25.58
C LEU A 723 28.47 -129.11 24.74
N ASN A 724 28.23 -129.18 23.43
CA ASN A 724 29.11 -129.77 22.41
C ASN A 724 28.73 -129.20 21.02
N ASP A 725 29.36 -129.70 19.95
CA ASP A 725 29.13 -129.23 18.58
C ASP A 725 27.69 -129.47 18.04
N SER A 726 26.79 -130.08 18.81
CA SER A 726 25.41 -130.42 18.40
C SER A 726 24.32 -130.09 19.41
N HIS A 727 24.66 -129.66 20.64
CA HIS A 727 23.72 -129.40 21.72
C HIS A 727 24.13 -128.19 22.56
N ALA A 728 23.14 -127.47 23.11
CA ALA A 728 23.32 -126.39 24.06
C ALA A 728 22.52 -126.62 25.36
N TYR A 729 22.96 -126.02 26.45
CA TYR A 729 22.38 -126.07 27.78
C TYR A 729 21.69 -124.74 28.11
N LEU A 730 20.37 -124.75 28.25
CA LEU A 730 19.55 -123.59 28.60
C LEU A 730 19.28 -123.55 30.10
N THR A 731 19.68 -122.47 30.77
CA THR A 731 19.54 -122.25 32.21
C THR A 731 18.91 -120.88 32.50
N LEU A 732 18.46 -120.66 33.73
CA LEU A 732 18.08 -119.31 34.19
C LEU A 732 19.34 -118.47 34.35
N ALA A 733 19.37 -117.26 33.77
CA ALA A 733 20.44 -116.31 34.02
C ALA A 733 20.30 -115.65 35.40
N LEU A 734 19.05 -115.35 35.79
CA LEU A 734 18.72 -114.71 37.06
C LEU A 734 18.53 -115.73 38.19
N HIS A 735 18.89 -115.33 39.41
CA HIS A 735 18.63 -116.13 40.61
C HIS A 735 17.13 -116.34 40.84
N TRP A 736 16.28 -115.40 40.38
CA TRP A 736 14.83 -115.47 40.49
C TRP A 736 14.17 -115.10 39.17
N VAL A 737 13.38 -116.00 38.62
CA VAL A 737 12.41 -115.75 37.53
C VAL A 737 11.02 -116.16 38.04
N GLU A 738 9.97 -115.43 37.65
CA GLU A 738 8.62 -115.74 38.12
C GLU A 738 8.18 -117.17 37.71
N PRO A 739 7.50 -117.93 38.57
CA PRO A 739 6.95 -119.22 38.17
C PRO A 739 5.90 -119.08 37.06
N GLY A 740 6.11 -119.73 35.92
CA GLY A 740 5.26 -119.60 34.74
C GLY A 740 5.72 -120.48 33.57
N GLU A 741 4.91 -120.54 32.51
CA GLU A 741 5.35 -121.14 31.25
C GLU A 741 6.01 -120.06 30.39
N TYR A 742 7.22 -120.33 29.91
CA TYR A 742 8.00 -119.43 29.08
C TYR A 742 8.32 -120.10 27.75
N MET A 743 8.22 -119.33 26.66
CA MET A 743 8.69 -119.71 25.34
C MET A 743 10.00 -118.98 25.07
N VAL A 744 11.10 -119.71 25.04
CA VAL A 744 12.44 -119.14 24.86
C VAL A 744 12.85 -119.28 23.39
N PRO A 745 12.97 -118.19 22.62
CA PRO A 745 13.45 -118.24 21.26
C PRO A 745 14.95 -118.53 21.24
N VAL A 746 15.33 -119.69 20.68
CA VAL A 746 16.71 -120.10 20.44
C VAL A 746 16.97 -120.13 18.94
N VAL A 747 17.95 -119.37 18.48
CA VAL A 747 18.41 -119.38 17.10
C VAL A 747 19.52 -120.40 16.98
N VAL A 748 19.36 -121.34 16.05
CA VAL A 748 20.36 -122.35 15.69
C VAL A 748 20.90 -122.01 14.32
N HIS A 749 22.21 -121.90 14.22
CA HIS A 749 22.91 -121.52 13.01
C HIS A 749 23.87 -122.64 12.61
N HIS A 750 23.73 -123.13 11.38
CA HIS A 750 24.63 -124.10 10.75
C HIS A 750 24.92 -123.67 9.31
N ASP A 751 26.20 -123.44 9.01
CA ASP A 751 26.69 -122.86 7.74
C ASP A 751 25.96 -121.55 7.36
N THR A 752 25.07 -121.60 6.37
CA THR A 752 24.31 -120.45 5.83
C THR A 752 22.83 -120.49 6.23
N HIS A 753 22.42 -121.48 7.02
CA HIS A 753 21.04 -121.69 7.41
C HIS A 753 20.84 -121.31 8.87
N MET A 754 19.79 -120.50 9.10
CA MET A 754 19.34 -120.12 10.43
C MET A 754 17.94 -120.66 10.66
N TRP A 755 17.77 -121.40 11.76
CA TRP A 755 16.46 -121.83 12.23
C TRP A 755 16.17 -121.17 13.57
N GLN A 756 14.94 -120.70 13.74
CA GLN A 756 14.47 -120.17 15.01
C GLN A 756 13.58 -121.20 15.69
N LEU A 757 14.07 -121.80 16.78
CA LEU A 757 13.30 -122.71 17.62
C LEU A 757 12.66 -121.97 18.79
N GLN A 758 11.43 -122.35 19.13
CA GLN A 758 10.74 -121.86 20.33
C GLN A 758 10.74 -122.97 21.39
N VAL A 759 11.62 -122.86 22.38
CA VAL A 759 11.77 -123.87 23.43
C VAL A 759 10.79 -123.56 24.57
N LYS A 760 9.79 -124.42 24.76
CA LYS A 760 8.85 -124.30 25.89
C LYS A 760 9.49 -124.79 27.19
N VAL A 761 9.62 -123.90 28.17
CA VAL A 761 10.19 -124.20 29.50
C VAL A 761 9.22 -123.77 30.60
N ILE A 762 9.01 -124.62 31.60
CA ILE A 762 8.13 -124.31 32.73
C ILE A 762 8.98 -124.00 33.96
N VAL A 763 8.95 -122.76 34.43
CA VAL A 763 9.67 -122.34 35.66
C VAL A 763 8.76 -122.54 36.86
N CYS A 764 9.25 -123.18 37.91
CA CYS A 764 8.50 -123.37 39.15
C CYS A 764 9.38 -123.28 40.40
N ARG A 765 8.74 -123.05 41.55
CA ARG A 765 9.43 -123.11 42.85
C ARG A 765 9.73 -124.56 43.19
N CYS A 766 10.98 -124.87 43.47
CA CYS A 766 11.41 -126.23 43.75
C CYS A 766 11.88 -126.41 45.19
N ASN A 767 11.81 -127.64 45.68
CA ASN A 767 12.42 -128.02 46.95
C ASN A 767 13.97 -128.14 46.78
N VAL A 768 14.67 -128.43 47.88
CA VAL A 768 16.13 -128.64 47.88
C VAL A 768 16.60 -129.81 47.00
N GLU A 769 15.68 -130.68 46.56
CA GLU A 769 15.93 -131.82 45.67
C GLU A 769 15.55 -131.55 44.19
N GLY A 770 15.17 -130.31 43.85
CA GLY A 770 14.90 -129.90 42.46
C GLY A 770 13.53 -130.30 41.91
N GLN A 771 12.59 -130.69 42.77
CA GLN A 771 11.23 -131.05 42.36
C GLN A 771 10.26 -129.85 42.44
N CYS A 772 9.48 -129.68 41.38
CA CYS A 772 8.52 -128.59 41.15
C CYS A 772 7.30 -128.65 42.11
N MET A 773 7.12 -127.64 42.97
CA MET A 773 6.01 -127.58 43.93
C MET A 773 4.75 -126.92 43.32
N ARG A 774 3.62 -127.64 43.26
CA ARG A 774 2.33 -127.15 42.71
C ARG A 774 1.45 -126.49 43.79
N LYS A 775 1.22 -125.17 43.64
CA LYS A 775 0.22 -124.23 44.25
C LYS A 775 -0.46 -124.52 45.60
N VAL A 776 -0.39 -123.53 46.51
CA VAL A 776 -1.45 -123.21 47.51
C VAL A 776 -1.60 -121.67 47.63
N GLY A 777 -2.84 -121.16 47.53
CA GLY A 777 -3.31 -119.93 48.21
C GLY A 777 -3.18 -118.55 47.53
N ARG A 778 -4.28 -118.07 46.90
CA ARG A 778 -4.54 -116.64 46.57
C ARG A 778 -4.77 -115.82 47.86
N MET A 779 -4.34 -114.55 47.88
CA MET A 779 -5.01 -113.48 48.64
C MET A 779 -5.06 -112.15 47.85
N LYS A 780 -6.16 -111.43 48.09
CA LYS A 780 -6.78 -110.31 47.36
C LYS A 780 -6.42 -108.98 48.05
N GLY A 781 -6.23 -107.88 47.31
CA GLY A 781 -6.12 -106.53 47.91
C GLY A 781 -5.80 -105.38 46.92
N MET A 782 -6.83 -104.91 46.19
CA MET A 782 -7.26 -103.52 45.82
C MET A 782 -6.33 -102.29 46.07
N PRO A 783 -6.55 -101.09 45.46
CA PRO A 783 -6.77 -100.72 44.04
C PRO A 783 -6.05 -99.41 43.55
N THR A 784 -6.12 -99.23 42.21
CA THR A 784 -6.36 -98.01 41.39
C THR A 784 -5.48 -96.75 41.39
N LYS A 785 -5.05 -96.40 40.17
CA LYS A 785 -4.68 -95.06 39.68
C LYS A 785 -5.92 -94.16 39.44
N LEU A 786 -5.75 -92.85 39.67
CA LEU A 786 -6.41 -91.64 39.11
C LEU A 786 -6.26 -90.56 40.20
N SER A 787 -5.65 -89.38 40.02
CA SER A 787 -5.93 -88.31 39.06
C SER A 787 -4.86 -87.21 39.24
N ALA A 788 -4.22 -86.75 38.16
CA ALA A 788 -3.17 -85.70 38.19
C ALA A 788 -3.53 -84.47 37.33
N VAL A 789 -4.82 -84.20 37.12
CA VAL A 789 -5.27 -83.08 36.27
C VAL A 789 -6.05 -82.00 37.05
N GLY A 790 -6.52 -82.31 38.27
CA GLY A 790 -7.29 -81.34 39.09
C GLY A 790 -6.46 -80.27 39.80
N VAL A 791 -5.16 -80.51 40.03
CA VAL A 791 -4.33 -79.61 40.86
C VAL A 791 -3.74 -78.45 40.06
N LEU A 792 -3.54 -78.62 38.74
CA LEU A 792 -2.94 -77.58 37.89
C LEU A 792 -3.91 -76.46 37.47
N LEU A 793 -5.21 -76.78 37.35
CA LEU A 793 -6.25 -75.81 36.97
C LEU A 793 -6.68 -74.92 38.15
N GLY A 794 -6.62 -75.44 39.38
CA GLY A 794 -6.95 -74.67 40.59
C GLY A 794 -5.90 -73.61 40.95
N THR A 795 -4.62 -73.87 40.67
CA THR A 795 -3.53 -72.93 40.99
C THR A 795 -3.46 -71.76 40.01
N LEU A 796 -3.77 -71.97 38.72
CA LEU A 796 -3.82 -70.89 37.73
C LEU A 796 -5.00 -69.92 37.94
N ALA A 797 -6.16 -70.44 38.36
CA ALA A 797 -7.32 -69.60 38.68
C ALA A 797 -7.09 -68.71 39.92
N ALA A 798 -6.37 -69.23 40.93
CA ALA A 798 -6.04 -68.46 42.13
C ALA A 798 -5.05 -67.30 41.87
N ILE A 799 -4.08 -67.50 40.97
CA ILE A 799 -3.12 -66.46 40.59
C ILE A 799 -3.80 -65.34 39.78
N GLY A 800 -4.72 -65.69 38.88
CA GLY A 800 -5.50 -64.70 38.12
C GLY A 800 -6.37 -63.80 39.02
N PHE A 801 -6.99 -64.37 40.06
CA PHE A 801 -7.82 -63.61 40.99
C PHE A 801 -7.01 -62.63 41.85
N ILE A 802 -5.79 -63.00 42.26
CA ILE A 802 -4.89 -62.13 43.04
C ILE A 802 -4.38 -60.95 42.20
N LEU A 803 -4.07 -61.17 40.91
CA LEU A 803 -3.62 -60.09 40.02
C LEU A 803 -4.72 -59.05 39.75
N ILE A 804 -5.98 -59.48 39.62
CA ILE A 804 -7.12 -58.57 39.46
C ILE A 804 -7.28 -57.68 40.71
N LEU A 805 -7.16 -58.24 41.91
CA LEU A 805 -7.23 -57.48 43.16
C LEU A 805 -6.10 -56.44 43.27
N VAL A 806 -4.87 -56.78 42.86
CA VAL A 806 -3.71 -55.86 42.86
C VAL A 806 -3.94 -54.69 41.90
N PHE A 807 -4.41 -54.96 40.67
CA PHE A 807 -4.69 -53.91 39.70
C PHE A 807 -5.87 -53.00 40.10
N THR A 808 -6.92 -53.55 40.72
CA THR A 808 -8.02 -52.73 41.24
C THR A 808 -7.60 -51.82 42.39
N HIS A 809 -6.65 -52.25 43.23
CA HIS A 809 -6.16 -51.44 44.35
C HIS A 809 -5.20 -50.32 43.91
N LEU A 810 -4.45 -50.52 42.82
CA LEU A 810 -3.58 -49.51 42.19
C LEU A 810 -4.38 -48.44 41.42
N ALA A 811 -5.50 -48.81 40.82
CA ALA A 811 -6.38 -47.87 40.12
C ALA A 811 -7.17 -46.95 41.06
N LEU A 812 -7.49 -47.42 42.27
CA LEU A 812 -8.18 -46.63 43.31
C LEU A 812 -7.24 -45.69 44.10
N ALA A 813 -5.92 -45.88 44.03
CA ALA A 813 -4.93 -45.04 44.72
C ALA A 813 -4.44 -43.81 43.90
N ARG A 814 -4.96 -43.62 42.67
CA ARG A 814 -4.53 -42.54 41.75
C ARG A 814 -5.57 -41.44 41.54
N LYS A 815 -6.55 -41.34 42.44
CA LYS A 815 -7.67 -40.40 42.33
C LYS A 815 -7.76 -39.50 43.58
N ASP A 816 -6.72 -38.69 43.78
CA ASP A 816 -6.73 -37.52 44.66
C ASP A 816 -5.54 -36.63 44.27
N LEU A 817 -5.73 -35.82 43.23
CA LEU A 817 -4.93 -34.64 42.90
C LEU A 817 -5.58 -34.01 41.66
N ASP A 818 -6.64 -33.23 41.91
CA ASP A 818 -7.03 -32.08 41.08
C ASP A 818 -8.18 -31.36 41.79
N GLN A 819 -7.84 -30.30 42.54
CA GLN A 819 -8.68 -29.11 42.65
C GLN A 819 -7.85 -27.87 43.04
N PRO A 820 -8.15 -26.69 42.46
CA PRO A 820 -7.30 -25.50 42.52
C PRO A 820 -7.75 -24.53 43.65
N ALA A 821 -6.81 -23.75 44.20
CA ALA A 821 -7.13 -22.52 44.93
C ALA A 821 -5.91 -21.59 45.08
N ASP A 822 -6.08 -20.37 44.58
CA ASP A 822 -5.76 -19.08 45.20
C ASP A 822 -4.34 -18.80 45.71
N SER A 823 -3.66 -17.90 44.98
CA SER A 823 -2.53 -17.10 45.48
C SER A 823 -2.99 -15.68 45.85
N VAL A 824 -2.87 -15.33 47.13
CA VAL A 824 -2.86 -13.94 47.65
C VAL A 824 -1.75 -13.83 48.72
N PRO A 825 -1.28 -12.64 49.14
CA PRO A 825 0.01 -12.06 48.80
C PRO A 825 1.02 -12.10 49.97
N LEU A 826 2.31 -11.93 49.66
CA LEU A 826 3.37 -11.78 50.66
C LEU A 826 3.38 -10.38 51.27
N LYS A 827 3.22 -10.34 52.59
CA LYS A 827 3.34 -9.18 53.46
C LYS A 827 4.80 -8.99 53.86
N ALA A 828 5.23 -7.73 53.87
CA ALA A 828 6.48 -7.24 54.44
C ALA A 828 6.69 -7.62 55.91
N ALA A 829 7.95 -7.86 56.30
CA ALA A 829 8.57 -7.30 57.50
C ALA A 829 10.09 -7.57 57.55
N VAL A 830 10.83 -6.47 57.78
CA VAL A 830 12.27 -6.28 58.09
C VAL A 830 13.23 -6.26 56.91
#